data_AF-A0A317JHT5-F1
#
_entry.id   AF-A0A317JHT5-F1
#
_cell.length_a   1.000
_cell.length_b   1.000
_cell.length_c   1.000
_cell.angle_alpha   90.00
_cell.angle_beta   90.00
_cell.angle_gamma   90.00
#
_symmetry.space_group_name_H-M   'P 1'
#
loop_
_entity.id
_entity.type
_entity.pdbx_description
1 polymer ?
#
loop_
_entity_poly.entity_id
_entity_poly.type
_entity_poly.pdbx_seq_one_letter_code
_entity_poly.pdbx_strand_id
1 'polypeptide(L)'
;MGGMLTKATRKGAPWPKRLHSVFFATFRPDDMALHGKANFRSPGDIFLLPLNFEDCCLATVGQIEPMKPTKPTKPIEPTKSITLQQKSVSESDFISTVPQPKCYLCGTEGHILYSGLKDKLFGAPGSWTLRECNNRSCGLVWLDPQPLEEEMLKAYRVYYTRHSNRGGFAAHADDLHEPQHSSGETHRLSFVGRAFQYLKRGFLASAYGYTKNVNLWQELAGYLLYLNPLLTQRIHHGVRLLPCRMKGRLLDLGCGDGNFMLFMKSLGWQVEGTEVDPQAAELARKAGLTVHLGEIRKLGLADESYDAIVLNHVLEHVHDPLAQLKECHRLLKPGGQIRVLLPNLKSLGHQKFHRAWRGLEPPRHIHQFTPEALRLVSEKAGFECEVISLAAGAAFFHQSSTFLRQKKSSSTTPLGWLRRLSALFFALKESLLIMRQPLIGEELLMVGRRKRDFQVGKIGIAMAVYNPNPQHFLQQLESIQLQDFRNWICVIAFDSPKEELLSDPSIARVLADSRFMIHENKFRMGFKLNFEKAAREALKQRVDAIAFSDQDDVWYPHKLSRLARELELHGPGSLVHSDMNFFSEDGLRAEQTVWQLEERGVGQVHSREVLARNVVTGASSLFDAELAARFIDIPDEIDFHDHWFALVASLHGGVHPVFEPLHAYRVHAANVVGVVPFEGILRFPRHSPMRDWPDKLRAGWLKVHAIFQAATKSGLRFRWLDRVMHGSSGDFGLFLFVQGLVLFRRDRPLSRHSFMEGAGKFVSLFLPAREEPAE
;
A
#
# COMPACT_ATOMS: atom_id res chain seq x y z
N MET A 1 -43.29 4.10 -45.84
CA MET A 1 -42.71 4.28 -47.19
C MET A 1 -41.21 4.22 -47.00
N GLY A 2 -40.52 3.08 -47.11
CA GLY A 2 -40.26 2.24 -48.29
C GLY A 2 -38.73 2.30 -48.51
N GLY A 3 -37.93 1.25 -48.72
CA GLY A 3 -38.04 -0.20 -48.82
C GLY A 3 -36.62 -0.77 -48.59
N MET A 4 -36.46 -1.90 -47.91
CA MET A 4 -36.22 -3.26 -48.46
C MET A 4 -34.82 -3.58 -49.03
N LEU A 5 -34.24 -4.67 -48.46
CA LEU A 5 -33.35 -5.70 -49.05
C LEU A 5 -31.84 -5.35 -49.23
N THR A 6 -30.85 -6.22 -48.95
CA THR A 6 -30.79 -7.70 -48.94
C THR A 6 -29.57 -8.24 -48.15
N LYS A 7 -29.70 -9.51 -47.71
CA LYS A 7 -28.68 -10.41 -47.13
C LYS A 7 -27.42 -10.59 -47.99
N ALA A 8 -26.26 -10.81 -47.33
CA ALA A 8 -25.20 -11.67 -47.86
C ALA A 8 -24.45 -12.40 -46.72
N THR A 9 -24.69 -13.70 -46.62
CA THR A 9 -23.94 -14.67 -45.82
C THR A 9 -22.65 -15.08 -46.54
N ARG A 10 -21.51 -15.15 -45.82
CA ARG A 10 -20.40 -16.05 -46.18
C ARG A 10 -19.81 -16.70 -44.91
N LYS A 11 -19.94 -18.03 -44.84
CA LYS A 11 -19.15 -18.94 -44.00
C LYS A 11 -17.76 -19.10 -44.63
N GLY A 12 -16.71 -19.26 -43.80
CA GLY A 12 -15.40 -19.74 -44.28
C GLY A 12 -14.24 -19.59 -43.29
N ALA A 13 -14.20 -20.46 -42.27
CA ALA A 13 -13.04 -21.14 -41.65
C ALA A 13 -11.79 -20.34 -41.13
N PRO A 14 -11.03 -20.91 -40.16
CA PRO A 14 -10.20 -20.18 -39.18
C PRO A 14 -8.73 -20.01 -39.62
N TRP A 15 -7.86 -19.52 -38.71
CA TRP A 15 -6.37 -19.54 -38.63
C TRP A 15 -5.76 -18.13 -38.39
N PRO A 16 -4.64 -17.96 -37.64
CA PRO A 16 -4.24 -18.61 -36.39
C PRO A 16 -3.80 -17.61 -35.29
N LYS A 17 -3.75 -18.11 -34.05
CA LYS A 17 -3.05 -17.51 -32.90
C LYS A 17 -1.61 -17.09 -33.26
N ARG A 18 -1.23 -15.84 -33.01
CA ARG A 18 0.17 -15.43 -32.75
C ARG A 18 0.25 -14.13 -31.93
N LEU A 19 0.82 -14.28 -30.74
CA LEU A 19 1.66 -13.36 -29.97
C LEU A 19 1.82 -11.94 -30.55
N HIS A 20 1.27 -10.93 -29.87
CA HIS A 20 1.70 -9.53 -30.04
C HIS A 20 2.66 -9.13 -28.92
N SER A 21 3.94 -9.17 -29.28
CA SER A 21 5.03 -8.38 -28.73
C SER A 21 4.69 -6.89 -28.71
N VAL A 22 4.86 -6.24 -27.55
CA VAL A 22 4.72 -4.79 -27.43
C VAL A 22 5.98 -4.11 -27.99
N PHE A 23 5.72 -3.18 -28.91
CA PHE A 23 6.66 -2.39 -29.69
C PHE A 23 7.58 -1.51 -28.84
N PHE A 24 8.88 -1.56 -29.14
CA PHE A 24 9.83 -0.46 -28.89
C PHE A 24 9.79 0.48 -30.11
N ALA A 25 9.42 1.74 -29.91
CA ALA A 25 9.55 2.76 -30.95
C ALA A 25 11.01 3.22 -31.03
N THR A 26 11.74 2.73 -32.03
CA THR A 26 13.01 3.31 -32.50
C THR A 26 12.69 4.27 -33.64
N PHE A 27 12.96 5.57 -33.46
CA PHE A 27 12.95 6.54 -34.57
C PHE A 27 14.19 6.28 -35.46
N ARG A 28 13.98 6.15 -36.77
CA ARG A 28 15.03 6.32 -37.80
C ARG A 28 14.88 7.73 -38.41
N PRO A 29 15.97 8.49 -38.56
CA PRO A 29 15.97 9.75 -39.28
C PRO A 29 16.29 9.47 -40.75
N ASP A 30 15.45 9.91 -41.67
CA ASP A 30 15.81 10.31 -43.04
C ASP A 30 14.58 11.01 -43.66
N ASP A 31 14.84 11.99 -44.52
CA ASP A 31 13.92 12.90 -45.22
C ASP A 31 13.40 14.12 -44.45
N MET A 32 14.17 15.21 -44.51
CA MET A 32 13.65 16.52 -44.98
C MET A 32 14.82 17.50 -45.22
N ALA A 33 14.99 17.91 -46.47
CA ALA A 33 15.91 18.96 -46.90
C ALA A 33 15.14 20.18 -47.41
N LEU A 34 15.57 21.36 -46.93
CA LEU A 34 15.46 22.73 -47.50
C LEU A 34 14.06 23.40 -47.44
N HIS A 35 13.87 24.67 -47.03
CA HIS A 35 14.71 25.87 -46.89
C HIS A 35 14.14 26.82 -45.81
N GLY A 36 15.00 27.54 -45.08
CA GLY A 36 14.59 28.71 -44.27
C GLY A 36 15.64 29.14 -43.25
N LYS A 37 16.53 30.06 -43.66
CA LYS A 37 17.60 30.63 -42.81
C LYS A 37 17.02 31.49 -41.67
N ALA A 38 17.29 31.13 -40.42
CA ALA A 38 17.41 32.07 -39.31
C ALA A 38 18.36 31.49 -38.24
N ASN A 39 19.44 32.22 -37.96
CA ASN A 39 20.49 31.87 -37.01
C ASN A 39 19.97 31.81 -35.57
N PHE A 40 20.05 30.65 -34.91
CA PHE A 40 20.18 30.55 -33.45
C PHE A 40 21.15 29.42 -33.08
N ARG A 41 22.04 29.71 -32.13
CA ARG A 41 23.14 28.85 -31.68
C ARG A 41 22.61 27.58 -30.96
N SER A 42 23.05 26.41 -31.43
CA SER A 42 23.12 25.07 -30.80
C SER A 42 22.09 24.67 -29.73
N PRO A 43 21.26 23.63 -29.99
CA PRO A 43 20.58 22.85 -28.96
C PRO A 43 21.33 21.55 -28.68
N GLY A 44 21.76 21.35 -27.43
CA GLY A 44 22.41 20.11 -27.01
C GLY A 44 22.42 20.00 -25.49
N ASP A 45 21.25 19.75 -24.90
CA ASP A 45 21.10 19.27 -23.52
C ASP A 45 19.81 18.46 -23.39
N ILE A 46 19.92 17.14 -23.59
CA ILE A 46 18.95 16.19 -23.04
C ILE A 46 19.33 16.02 -21.56
N PHE A 47 18.45 16.45 -20.66
CA PHE A 47 18.61 16.29 -19.20
C PHE A 47 18.63 14.80 -18.80
N LEU A 48 19.79 14.16 -18.91
CA LEU A 48 20.18 13.07 -18.03
C LEU A 48 20.62 13.71 -16.71
N LEU A 49 19.81 13.57 -15.66
CA LEU A 49 20.25 13.94 -14.31
C LEU A 49 21.56 13.21 -13.99
N PRO A 50 22.68 13.92 -13.76
CA PRO A 50 23.91 13.26 -13.33
C PRO A 50 23.70 12.80 -11.89
N LEU A 51 23.85 11.50 -11.65
CA LEU A 51 24.09 10.95 -10.32
C LEU A 51 25.52 11.34 -9.91
N ASN A 52 25.74 12.61 -9.59
CA ASN A 52 27.00 13.08 -9.00
C ASN A 52 27.06 12.61 -7.54
N PHE A 53 27.88 11.59 -7.33
CA PHE A 53 28.20 10.99 -6.02
C PHE A 53 29.63 11.36 -5.57
N GLU A 54 30.16 12.50 -6.02
CA GLU A 54 31.53 12.94 -5.66
C GLU A 54 31.58 13.89 -4.44
N ASP A 55 30.48 14.50 -4.00
CA ASP A 55 30.49 15.47 -2.89
C ASP A 55 30.37 14.85 -1.48
N CYS A 56 30.93 13.66 -1.25
CA CYS A 56 30.99 13.09 0.11
C CYS A 56 32.37 12.58 0.54
N CYS A 57 33.44 12.81 -0.22
CA CYS A 57 34.80 12.41 0.20
C CYS A 57 35.87 13.39 -0.30
N LEU A 58 35.77 14.68 0.00
CA LEU A 58 36.93 15.58 0.03
C LEU A 58 36.74 16.58 1.17
N ALA A 59 37.09 16.16 2.39
CA ALA A 59 37.58 17.13 3.36
C ALA A 59 38.92 17.62 2.80
N THR A 60 38.92 18.85 2.31
CA THR A 60 40.10 19.59 1.89
C THR A 60 41.14 19.53 3.01
N VAL A 61 42.34 19.09 2.64
CA VAL A 61 43.57 19.34 3.39
C VAL A 61 43.65 20.85 3.60
N GLY A 62 43.36 21.30 4.82
CA GLY A 62 43.59 22.68 5.22
C GLY A 62 45.08 22.97 5.11
N GLN A 63 45.43 23.99 4.32
CA GLN A 63 46.77 24.54 4.30
C GLN A 63 47.16 24.96 5.71
N ILE A 64 48.20 24.33 6.23
CA ILE A 64 48.84 24.71 7.49
C ILE A 64 49.65 25.99 7.21
N GLU A 65 49.22 27.12 7.76
CA GLU A 65 50.11 28.28 7.91
C GLU A 65 51.17 27.96 9.00
N PRO A 66 52.43 28.38 8.81
CA PRO A 66 53.53 27.96 9.67
C PRO A 66 53.47 28.66 11.04
N MET A 67 53.19 27.89 12.10
CA MET A 67 53.43 28.34 13.47
C MET A 67 54.95 28.42 13.75
N LYS A 68 55.36 29.55 14.34
CA LYS A 68 56.73 29.85 14.79
C LYS A 68 57.24 28.81 15.81
N PRO A 69 58.56 28.53 15.83
CA PRO A 69 59.11 27.46 16.66
C PRO A 69 59.08 27.83 18.14
N THR A 70 58.48 26.97 18.96
CA THR A 70 58.71 26.95 20.41
C THR A 70 59.51 25.69 20.79
N LYS A 71 60.40 25.88 21.77
CA LYS A 71 61.55 25.04 22.14
C LYS A 71 61.21 23.58 22.51
N PRO A 72 62.16 22.64 22.37
CA PRO A 72 61.90 21.21 22.48
C PRO A 72 61.80 20.76 23.94
N THR A 73 60.86 19.87 24.24
CA THR A 73 60.91 19.05 25.46
C THR A 73 60.79 17.55 25.11
N LYS A 74 61.89 16.87 25.47
CA LYS A 74 62.23 15.43 25.63
C LYS A 74 61.53 14.33 24.80
N PRO A 75 62.31 13.36 24.27
CA PRO A 75 61.77 12.24 23.50
C PRO A 75 61.11 11.19 24.41
N ILE A 76 59.92 10.73 24.02
CA ILE A 76 59.26 9.55 24.57
C ILE A 76 59.66 8.33 23.73
N GLU A 77 60.05 7.25 24.41
CA GLU A 77 60.53 5.99 23.85
C GLU A 77 59.51 5.28 22.93
N PRO A 78 59.97 4.48 21.95
CA PRO A 78 59.09 3.76 21.02
C PRO A 78 58.45 2.53 21.70
N THR A 79 57.15 2.60 22.00
CA THR A 79 56.36 1.42 22.36
C THR A 79 56.13 0.49 21.17
N LYS A 80 56.77 -0.66 21.27
CA LYS A 80 56.57 -1.98 20.62
C LYS A 80 55.38 -2.13 19.67
N SER A 81 55.68 -2.59 18.47
CA SER A 81 54.76 -3.17 17.50
C SER A 81 53.91 -4.29 18.12
N ILE A 82 52.58 -4.14 18.06
CA ILE A 82 51.64 -5.20 18.44
C ILE A 82 51.52 -6.15 17.25
N THR A 83 52.27 -7.25 17.30
CA THR A 83 52.04 -8.45 16.50
C THR A 83 50.66 -9.03 16.88
N LEU A 84 49.77 -9.22 15.91
CA LEU A 84 48.55 -10.02 16.07
C LEU A 84 48.94 -11.48 16.33
N GLN A 85 49.16 -11.83 17.60
CA GLN A 85 49.22 -13.22 18.01
C GLN A 85 47.83 -13.83 17.85
N GLN A 86 47.74 -14.91 17.05
CA GLN A 86 46.60 -15.81 17.07
C GLN A 86 46.47 -16.40 18.47
N LYS A 87 45.54 -15.89 19.28
CA LYS A 87 45.12 -16.55 20.51
C LYS A 87 44.50 -17.89 20.14
N SER A 88 45.00 -18.97 20.74
CA SER A 88 44.33 -20.27 20.76
C SER A 88 42.92 -20.10 21.36
N VAL A 89 41.92 -20.68 20.69
CA VAL A 89 40.52 -20.68 21.15
C VAL A 89 40.46 -21.44 22.47
N SER A 90 40.05 -20.78 23.55
CA SER A 90 39.86 -21.43 24.84
C SER A 90 38.55 -22.24 24.84
N GLU A 91 38.43 -23.30 25.65
CA GLU A 91 37.17 -24.06 25.80
C GLU A 91 35.97 -23.17 26.16
N SER A 92 36.21 -21.99 26.78
CA SER A 92 35.19 -21.01 27.17
C SER A 92 34.56 -20.21 26.01
N ASP A 93 35.12 -20.32 24.79
CA ASP A 93 34.66 -19.58 23.61
C ASP A 93 33.68 -20.38 22.73
N PHE A 94 33.48 -21.68 22.99
CA PHE A 94 32.49 -22.46 22.24
C PHE A 94 31.05 -22.02 22.58
N ILE A 95 30.19 -22.08 21.56
CA ILE A 95 28.75 -21.85 21.70
C ILE A 95 28.09 -23.21 21.88
N SER A 96 27.51 -23.43 23.06
CA SER A 96 26.82 -24.69 23.35
C SER A 96 25.53 -24.80 22.52
N THR A 97 25.17 -26.02 22.13
CA THR A 97 24.07 -26.28 21.21
C THR A 97 23.19 -27.43 21.68
N VAL A 98 21.93 -27.44 21.24
CA VAL A 98 20.96 -28.51 21.45
C VAL A 98 20.54 -29.09 20.10
N PRO A 99 20.46 -30.44 19.96
CA PRO A 99 19.95 -31.06 18.74
C PRO A 99 18.51 -30.63 18.44
N GLN A 100 18.22 -30.29 17.19
CA GLN A 100 16.90 -29.91 16.69
C GLN A 100 16.60 -30.64 15.38
N PRO A 101 16.38 -31.96 15.40
CA PRO A 101 16.19 -32.75 14.17
C PRO A 101 14.83 -32.50 13.48
N LYS A 102 13.86 -31.93 14.20
CA LYS A 102 12.48 -31.70 13.72
C LYS A 102 12.18 -30.21 13.62
N CYS A 103 11.37 -29.85 12.64
CA CYS A 103 10.88 -28.50 12.42
C CYS A 103 9.96 -28.07 13.58
N TYR A 104 10.27 -26.98 14.27
CA TYR A 104 9.44 -26.50 15.40
C TYR A 104 8.03 -26.03 14.95
N LEU A 105 7.86 -25.64 13.68
CA LEU A 105 6.56 -25.17 13.18
C LEU A 105 5.56 -26.29 12.88
N CYS A 106 6.01 -27.42 12.34
CA CYS A 106 5.10 -28.48 11.90
C CYS A 106 5.46 -29.89 12.39
N GLY A 107 6.57 -30.05 13.13
CA GLY A 107 7.01 -31.34 13.68
C GLY A 107 7.64 -32.31 12.67
N THR A 108 7.64 -31.97 11.37
CA THR A 108 8.25 -32.81 10.33
C THR A 108 9.79 -32.78 10.42
N GLU A 109 10.43 -33.90 10.12
CA GLU A 109 11.89 -33.97 9.99
C GLU A 109 12.40 -33.09 8.84
N GLY A 110 13.68 -32.70 8.93
CA GLY A 110 14.36 -31.93 7.89
C GLY A 110 15.56 -32.64 7.30
N HIS A 111 15.82 -32.41 6.02
CA HIS A 111 17.07 -32.84 5.37
C HIS A 111 18.12 -31.73 5.48
N ILE A 112 19.40 -32.09 5.38
CA ILE A 112 20.50 -31.10 5.45
C ILE A 112 20.49 -30.28 4.16
N LEU A 113 20.25 -28.97 4.27
CA LEU A 113 20.40 -28.04 3.17
C LEU A 113 21.87 -27.63 3.02
N TYR A 114 22.50 -27.20 4.12
CA TYR A 114 23.91 -26.82 4.16
C TYR A 114 24.57 -27.34 5.43
N SER A 115 25.66 -28.08 5.31
CA SER A 115 26.52 -28.48 6.44
C SER A 115 27.84 -27.73 6.44
N GLY A 116 28.46 -27.49 7.59
CA GLY A 116 29.83 -26.93 7.63
C GLY A 116 29.92 -25.43 7.32
N LEU A 117 28.85 -24.67 7.58
CA LEU A 117 28.88 -23.22 7.47
C LEU A 117 29.75 -22.61 8.59
N LYS A 118 30.34 -21.45 8.33
CA LYS A 118 31.19 -20.70 9.28
C LYS A 118 30.78 -19.24 9.27
N ASP A 119 30.90 -18.57 10.41
CA ASP A 119 30.72 -17.12 10.47
C ASP A 119 31.91 -16.41 9.84
N LYS A 120 31.73 -15.95 8.60
CA LYS A 120 32.75 -15.21 7.85
C LYS A 120 32.71 -13.70 8.11
N LEU A 121 31.69 -13.19 8.78
CA LEU A 121 31.46 -11.74 8.93
C LEU A 121 31.94 -11.25 10.29
N PHE A 122 31.49 -11.91 11.35
CA PHE A 122 31.72 -11.46 12.73
C PHE A 122 32.64 -12.41 13.51
N GLY A 123 32.96 -13.58 12.94
CA GLY A 123 33.94 -14.51 13.48
C GLY A 123 33.43 -15.32 14.68
N ALA A 124 32.12 -15.49 14.83
CA ALA A 124 31.56 -16.42 15.81
C ALA A 124 32.13 -17.83 15.59
N PRO A 125 32.59 -18.51 16.66
CA PRO A 125 33.22 -19.82 16.56
C PRO A 125 32.20 -20.90 16.16
N GLY A 126 32.71 -22.08 15.77
CA GLY A 126 31.90 -23.25 15.45
C GLY A 126 31.68 -23.51 13.96
N SER A 127 31.01 -24.63 13.68
CA SER A 127 30.60 -25.02 12.34
C SER A 127 29.13 -25.42 12.35
N TRP A 128 28.37 -24.83 11.44
CA TRP A 128 26.91 -24.76 11.54
C TRP A 128 26.25 -25.52 10.40
N THR A 129 25.15 -26.18 10.72
CA THR A 129 24.36 -26.95 9.75
C THR A 129 22.94 -26.40 9.73
N LEU A 130 22.42 -26.12 8.54
CA LEU A 130 21.05 -25.74 8.29
C LEU A 130 20.28 -26.92 7.70
N ARG A 131 19.10 -27.20 8.27
CA ARG A 131 18.15 -28.18 7.76
C ARG A 131 16.95 -27.50 7.13
N GLU A 132 16.42 -28.10 6.08
CA GLU A 132 15.17 -27.69 5.44
C GLU A 132 14.06 -28.69 5.73
N CYS A 133 12.88 -28.16 6.07
CA CYS A 133 11.71 -28.95 6.38
C CYS A 133 11.28 -29.79 5.17
N ASN A 134 11.05 -31.09 5.37
CA ASN A 134 10.55 -31.96 4.30
C ASN A 134 9.10 -31.67 3.91
N ASN A 135 8.35 -30.95 4.77
CA ASN A 135 7.02 -30.47 4.42
C ASN A 135 7.13 -29.22 3.52
N ARG A 136 6.83 -29.40 2.23
CA ARG A 136 6.85 -28.34 1.22
C ARG A 136 5.87 -27.20 1.50
N SER A 137 4.79 -27.44 2.25
CA SER A 137 3.86 -26.38 2.65
C SER A 137 4.37 -25.56 3.84
N CYS A 138 5.41 -26.02 4.53
CA CYS A 138 6.09 -25.29 5.60
C CYS A 138 7.32 -24.57 5.07
N GLY A 139 8.26 -25.29 4.43
CA GLY A 139 9.47 -24.71 3.82
C GLY A 139 10.46 -24.04 4.77
N LEU A 140 10.26 -24.11 6.09
CA LEU A 140 11.16 -23.50 7.07
C LEU A 140 12.54 -24.15 7.01
N VAL A 141 13.58 -23.32 7.16
CA VAL A 141 14.96 -23.76 7.37
C VAL A 141 15.46 -23.30 8.73
N TRP A 142 16.20 -24.14 9.45
CA TRP A 142 16.69 -23.84 10.80
C TRP A 142 18.06 -24.46 11.10
N LEU A 143 18.75 -23.96 12.13
CA LEU A 143 20.02 -24.52 12.60
C LEU A 143 19.80 -25.83 13.38
N ASP A 144 20.54 -26.88 12.99
CA ASP A 144 20.64 -28.15 13.73
C ASP A 144 22.11 -28.60 13.79
N PRO A 145 22.75 -28.62 14.97
CA PRO A 145 22.18 -28.29 16.28
C PRO A 145 21.98 -26.77 16.44
N GLN A 146 20.97 -26.39 17.22
CA GLN A 146 20.62 -25.00 17.50
C GLN A 146 21.44 -24.46 18.68
N PRO A 147 21.97 -23.23 18.64
CA PRO A 147 22.58 -22.59 19.81
C PRO A 147 21.62 -22.47 21.00
N LEU A 148 22.11 -22.72 22.22
CA LEU A 148 21.36 -22.44 23.45
C LEU A 148 21.09 -20.93 23.61
N GLU A 149 19.96 -20.58 24.22
CA GLU A 149 19.50 -19.19 24.35
C GLU A 149 20.46 -18.33 25.17
N GLU A 150 20.89 -18.83 26.32
CA GLU A 150 21.87 -18.20 27.21
C GLU A 150 23.26 -18.02 26.57
N GLU A 151 23.58 -18.81 25.55
CA GLU A 151 24.87 -18.81 24.85
C GLU A 151 24.88 -17.88 23.63
N MET A 152 23.70 -17.44 23.15
CA MET A 152 23.60 -16.64 21.92
C MET A 152 24.34 -15.31 22.03
N LEU A 153 24.43 -14.70 23.22
CA LEU A 153 25.20 -13.47 23.43
C LEU A 153 26.67 -13.60 22.99
N LYS A 154 27.26 -14.81 23.04
CA LYS A 154 28.62 -15.07 22.54
C LYS A 154 28.74 -14.79 21.03
N ALA A 155 27.69 -15.06 20.25
CA ALA A 155 27.65 -14.78 18.81
C ALA A 155 27.55 -13.28 18.47
N TYR A 156 27.22 -12.43 19.45
CA TYR A 156 27.07 -10.98 19.30
C TYR A 156 28.23 -10.15 19.89
N ARG A 157 29.22 -10.78 20.56
CA ARG A 157 30.36 -10.09 21.21
C ARG A 157 31.07 -9.08 20.29
N VAL A 158 31.31 -9.45 19.03
CA VAL A 158 32.02 -8.61 18.04
C VAL A 158 31.05 -7.84 17.14
N TYR A 159 29.77 -8.24 17.12
CA TYR A 159 28.72 -7.65 16.30
C TYR A 159 28.55 -6.17 16.64
N TYR A 160 28.20 -5.85 17.89
CA TYR A 160 27.93 -4.47 18.28
C TYR A 160 29.18 -3.59 18.41
N THR A 161 30.33 -4.11 18.86
CA THR A 161 31.60 -3.34 18.89
C THR A 161 32.13 -2.93 17.52
N ARG A 162 31.85 -3.69 16.44
CA ARG A 162 32.17 -3.25 15.08
C ARG A 162 31.16 -2.26 14.53
N HIS A 163 29.92 -2.27 15.03
CA HIS A 163 28.89 -1.29 14.70
C HIS A 163 29.09 0.05 15.41
N SER A 164 29.70 0.08 16.60
CA SER A 164 30.01 1.33 17.33
C SER A 164 31.27 2.04 16.84
N ASN A 165 32.30 1.31 16.38
CA ASN A 165 33.58 1.89 15.91
C ASN A 165 33.69 2.12 14.39
N ARG A 166 32.75 1.61 13.59
CA ARG A 166 32.59 1.98 12.19
C ARG A 166 31.16 2.45 12.06
N GLY A 167 30.96 3.76 11.85
CA GLY A 167 29.63 4.33 11.64
C GLY A 167 28.75 3.41 10.79
N GLY A 168 27.74 2.84 11.46
CA GLY A 168 26.59 2.10 10.93
C GLY A 168 26.86 1.07 9.84
N PHE A 169 26.68 -0.21 10.14
CA PHE A 169 26.26 -1.18 9.10
C PHE A 169 24.85 -0.86 8.55
N ALA A 170 24.17 0.13 9.12
CA ALA A 170 22.96 0.77 8.62
C ALA A 170 23.24 1.83 7.51
N ALA A 171 24.51 2.24 7.31
CA ALA A 171 24.90 3.38 6.47
C ALA A 171 24.72 3.24 4.94
N HIS A 172 24.08 2.18 4.43
CA HIS A 172 23.72 2.11 3.00
C HIS A 172 22.25 1.78 2.70
N ALA A 173 21.43 1.59 3.74
CA ALA A 173 19.97 1.77 3.66
C ALA A 173 19.55 3.18 4.16
N ASP A 174 20.43 3.86 4.90
CA ASP A 174 20.12 5.06 5.70
C ASP A 174 20.41 6.42 5.05
N ASP A 175 20.72 6.50 3.76
CA ASP A 175 20.75 7.82 3.06
C ASP A 175 19.36 8.51 3.02
N LEU A 176 18.32 7.85 3.54
CA LEU A 176 16.96 8.35 3.63
C LEU A 176 16.62 9.03 4.95
N HIS A 177 17.41 8.85 6.00
CA HIS A 177 17.12 9.39 7.32
C HIS A 177 17.75 10.78 7.49
N GLU A 178 17.01 11.68 8.12
CA GLU A 178 17.49 13.02 8.43
C GLU A 178 18.62 12.85 9.46
N PRO A 179 19.87 13.28 9.20
CA PRO A 179 20.94 13.15 10.17
C PRO A 179 20.61 14.06 11.35
N GLN A 180 20.18 13.49 12.48
CA GLN A 180 19.88 14.27 13.67
C GLN A 180 20.74 13.95 14.89
N HIS A 181 21.66 12.97 14.84
CA HIS A 181 22.60 12.77 15.96
C HIS A 181 24.00 12.32 15.53
N SER A 182 24.87 13.31 15.32
CA SER A 182 26.29 13.24 15.69
C SER A 182 26.79 14.66 15.95
N SER A 183 27.11 14.95 17.22
CA SER A 183 27.99 16.05 17.66
C SER A 183 27.94 17.37 16.87
N GLY A 184 27.12 18.34 17.29
CA GLY A 184 27.39 19.80 17.17
C GLY A 184 27.66 20.44 15.79
N GLU A 185 27.80 19.67 14.71
CA GLU A 185 28.13 20.15 13.37
C GLU A 185 26.96 19.81 12.46
N THR A 186 26.13 20.82 12.19
CA THR A 186 25.07 20.74 11.19
C THR A 186 25.70 20.55 9.81
N HIS A 187 25.92 19.30 9.38
CA HIS A 187 26.21 19.00 7.98
C HIS A 187 25.00 19.43 7.14
N ARG A 188 25.13 20.57 6.46
CA ARG A 188 24.14 21.02 5.47
C ARG A 188 24.03 19.94 4.39
N LEU A 189 22.89 19.25 4.33
CA LEU A 189 22.54 18.34 3.24
C LEU A 189 22.90 18.95 1.88
N SER A 190 23.48 18.17 0.97
CA SER A 190 23.74 18.63 -0.41
C SER A 190 22.45 19.09 -1.09
N PHE A 191 22.56 19.90 -2.15
CA PHE A 191 21.38 20.35 -2.90
C PHE A 191 20.53 19.16 -3.38
N VAL A 192 21.18 18.11 -3.87
CA VAL A 192 20.53 16.85 -4.29
C VAL A 192 19.82 16.16 -3.12
N GLY A 193 20.46 16.08 -1.95
CA GLY A 193 19.85 15.50 -0.75
C GLY A 193 18.60 16.26 -0.31
N ARG A 194 18.63 17.60 -0.33
CA ARG A 194 17.46 18.43 -0.01
C ARG A 194 16.33 18.24 -1.03
N ALA A 195 16.66 18.21 -2.31
CA ALA A 195 15.68 17.96 -3.37
C ALA A 195 15.03 16.58 -3.21
N PHE A 196 15.82 15.54 -2.98
CA PHE A 196 15.29 14.20 -2.75
C PHE A 196 14.39 14.13 -1.50
N GLN A 197 14.78 14.74 -0.38
CA GLN A 197 13.93 14.80 0.82
C GLN A 197 12.62 15.55 0.57
N TYR A 198 12.64 16.61 -0.23
CA TYR A 198 11.44 17.33 -0.68
C TYR A 198 10.49 16.40 -1.47
N LEU A 199 11.03 15.65 -2.44
CA LEU A 199 10.26 14.66 -3.21
C LEU A 199 9.74 13.54 -2.31
N LYS A 200 10.58 12.98 -1.43
CA LYS A 200 10.23 11.89 -0.51
C LYS A 200 9.06 12.27 0.40
N ARG A 201 9.08 13.46 0.99
CA ARG A 201 7.97 13.95 1.83
C ARG A 201 6.67 14.04 1.01
N GLY A 202 6.75 14.54 -0.22
CA GLY A 202 5.63 14.56 -1.14
C GLY A 202 5.08 13.17 -1.49
N PHE A 203 5.97 12.21 -1.74
CA PHE A 203 5.59 10.83 -2.03
C PHE A 203 4.95 10.15 -0.81
N LEU A 204 5.48 10.37 0.40
CA LEU A 204 4.87 9.84 1.62
C LEU A 204 3.48 10.44 1.89
N ALA A 205 3.28 11.72 1.58
CA ALA A 205 1.96 12.33 1.64
C ALA A 205 0.99 11.68 0.64
N SER A 206 1.41 11.55 -0.63
CA SER A 206 0.52 11.05 -1.69
C SER A 206 0.26 9.55 -1.63
N ALA A 207 1.25 8.73 -1.24
CA ALA A 207 1.16 7.27 -1.22
C ALA A 207 0.69 6.69 0.12
N TYR A 208 0.96 7.37 1.25
CA TYR A 208 0.69 6.84 2.60
C TYR A 208 -0.13 7.78 3.49
N GLY A 209 -0.44 9.00 3.05
CA GLY A 209 -1.21 9.98 3.82
C GLY A 209 -0.41 10.75 4.88
N TYR A 210 0.93 10.70 4.84
CA TYR A 210 1.78 11.48 5.76
C TYR A 210 1.87 12.96 5.33
N THR A 211 0.82 13.74 5.62
CA THR A 211 0.67 15.14 5.17
C THR A 211 1.26 16.18 6.13
N LYS A 212 1.84 15.75 7.26
CA LYS A 212 2.41 16.65 8.26
C LYS A 212 3.56 17.46 7.65
N ASN A 213 3.43 18.79 7.69
CA ASN A 213 4.41 19.75 7.14
C ASN A 213 4.70 19.57 5.63
N VAL A 214 3.74 19.05 4.87
CA VAL A 214 3.84 18.92 3.41
C VAL A 214 2.95 19.97 2.75
N ASN A 215 3.52 20.73 1.80
CA ASN A 215 2.76 21.65 0.96
C ASN A 215 2.39 21.03 -0.40
N LEU A 216 1.52 21.70 -1.14
CA LEU A 216 1.00 21.22 -2.43
C LEU A 216 2.10 20.94 -3.46
N TRP A 217 3.10 21.82 -3.56
CA TRP A 217 4.22 21.66 -4.49
C TRP A 217 5.13 20.49 -4.13
N GLN A 218 5.33 20.23 -2.83
CA GLN A 218 6.03 19.04 -2.35
C GLN A 218 5.30 17.78 -2.76
N GLU A 219 4.00 17.72 -2.51
CA GLU A 219 3.18 16.57 -2.87
C GLU A 219 3.19 16.31 -4.38
N LEU A 220 3.09 17.37 -5.19
CA LEU A 220 3.21 17.29 -6.64
C LEU A 220 4.55 16.73 -7.09
N ALA A 221 5.63 17.31 -6.57
CA ALA A 221 6.97 16.88 -6.91
C ALA A 221 7.17 15.41 -6.49
N GLY A 222 6.56 14.98 -5.38
CA GLY A 222 6.57 13.58 -4.93
C GLY A 222 6.08 12.57 -5.97
N TYR A 223 5.16 12.96 -6.87
CA TYR A 223 4.73 12.07 -7.94
C TYR A 223 5.85 11.71 -8.94
N LEU A 224 6.89 12.55 -9.06
CA LEU A 224 8.06 12.25 -9.89
C LEU A 224 8.79 10.99 -9.43
N LEU A 225 8.67 10.60 -8.16
CA LEU A 225 9.31 9.39 -7.64
C LEU A 225 8.65 8.10 -8.16
N TYR A 226 7.39 8.12 -8.60
CA TYR A 226 6.77 6.96 -9.27
C TYR A 226 7.48 6.58 -10.57
N LEU A 227 8.22 7.50 -11.19
CA LEU A 227 9.04 7.22 -12.38
C LEU A 227 10.33 6.45 -12.04
N ASN A 228 10.70 6.38 -10.77
CA ASN A 228 11.91 5.70 -10.31
C ASN A 228 11.58 4.58 -9.29
N PRO A 229 11.40 3.33 -9.76
CA PRO A 229 10.98 2.22 -8.89
C PRO A 229 12.01 1.91 -7.79
N LEU A 230 13.31 2.11 -8.03
CA LEU A 230 14.35 1.85 -7.04
C LEU A 230 14.25 2.80 -5.85
N LEU A 231 14.05 4.10 -6.10
CA LEU A 231 13.87 5.08 -5.03
C LEU A 231 12.56 4.84 -4.27
N THR A 232 11.49 4.55 -5.00
CA THR A 232 10.18 4.26 -4.43
C THR A 232 10.21 3.03 -3.53
N GLN A 233 10.87 1.94 -3.94
CA GLN A 233 11.08 0.76 -3.09
C GLN A 233 11.84 1.06 -1.81
N ARG A 234 12.85 1.92 -1.85
CA ARG A 234 13.57 2.33 -0.64
C ARG A 234 12.68 3.14 0.31
N ILE A 235 11.80 3.99 -0.23
CA ILE A 235 10.84 4.76 0.60
C ILE A 235 9.79 3.83 1.21
N HIS A 236 9.23 2.91 0.42
CA HIS A 236 8.34 1.84 0.86
C HIS A 236 8.94 1.03 2.02
N HIS A 237 10.19 0.60 1.85
CA HIS A 237 10.98 -0.05 2.88
C HIS A 237 11.14 0.86 4.09
N GLY A 238 11.53 2.12 3.93
CA GLY A 238 11.76 3.08 5.01
C GLY A 238 10.58 3.26 5.98
N VAL A 239 9.34 3.22 5.51
CA VAL A 239 8.13 3.23 6.37
C VAL A 239 7.52 1.85 6.60
N ARG A 240 8.17 0.78 6.12
CA ARG A 240 7.72 -0.63 6.21
C ARG A 240 6.27 -0.82 5.73
N LEU A 241 5.89 -0.10 4.67
CA LEU A 241 4.51 -0.02 4.16
C LEU A 241 3.45 0.34 5.23
N LEU A 242 3.81 1.08 6.26
CA LEU A 242 2.88 1.47 7.31
C LEU A 242 2.13 2.75 6.88
N PRO A 243 0.79 2.70 6.70
CA PRO A 243 0.01 3.87 6.36
C PRO A 243 0.01 4.88 7.51
N CYS A 244 -0.27 6.15 7.20
CA CYS A 244 -0.32 7.21 8.20
C CYS A 244 -1.40 6.95 9.27
N ARG A 245 -1.00 7.04 10.53
CA ARG A 245 -1.91 7.08 11.69
C ARG A 245 -1.44 8.15 12.66
N MET A 246 -1.96 9.37 12.50
CA MET A 246 -1.57 10.50 13.33
C MET A 246 -1.81 10.21 14.81
N LYS A 247 -0.78 10.38 15.65
CA LYS A 247 -0.78 10.06 17.09
C LYS A 247 -1.03 8.57 17.41
N GLY A 248 -0.95 7.67 16.43
CA GLY A 248 -0.98 6.23 16.69
C GLY A 248 0.24 5.79 17.51
N ARG A 249 0.09 4.74 18.31
CA ARG A 249 1.18 4.15 19.09
C ARG A 249 1.86 3.05 18.28
N LEU A 250 3.16 3.18 18.08
CA LEU A 250 4.03 2.26 17.36
C LEU A 250 5.06 1.67 18.32
N LEU A 251 5.14 0.34 18.39
CA LEU A 251 6.23 -0.37 19.05
C LEU A 251 7.24 -0.86 18.01
N ASP A 252 8.50 -0.49 18.18
CA ASP A 252 9.62 -1.02 17.40
C ASP A 252 10.36 -2.11 18.21
N LEU A 253 10.20 -3.37 17.80
CA LEU A 253 10.80 -4.51 18.47
C LEU A 253 12.21 -4.75 17.90
N GLY A 254 13.23 -4.67 18.76
CA GLY A 254 14.64 -4.67 18.33
C GLY A 254 15.03 -3.32 17.72
N CYS A 255 14.77 -2.23 18.45
CA CYS A 255 14.85 -0.87 17.91
C CYS A 255 16.28 -0.39 17.63
N GLY A 256 17.31 -1.12 18.08
CA GLY A 256 18.70 -0.73 17.91
C GLY A 256 18.99 0.66 18.49
N ASP A 257 19.60 1.53 17.68
CA ASP A 257 19.92 2.91 18.06
C ASP A 257 18.73 3.88 17.98
N GLY A 258 17.55 3.41 17.56
CA GLY A 258 16.31 4.18 17.53
C GLY A 258 16.13 5.11 16.33
N ASN A 259 16.98 5.03 15.30
CA ASN A 259 16.86 5.86 14.09
C ASN A 259 15.48 5.73 13.40
N PHE A 260 14.96 4.51 13.29
CA PHE A 260 13.62 4.27 12.73
C PHE A 260 12.53 4.94 13.58
N MET A 261 12.62 4.83 14.90
CA MET A 261 11.67 5.47 15.81
C MET A 261 11.68 7.00 15.67
N LEU A 262 12.85 7.64 15.56
CA LEU A 262 12.94 9.08 15.30
C LEU A 262 12.26 9.46 13.98
N PHE A 263 12.50 8.67 12.92
CA PHE A 263 11.87 8.90 11.63
C PHE A 263 10.34 8.78 11.72
N MET A 264 9.80 7.74 12.33
CA MET A 264 8.35 7.56 12.48
C MET A 264 7.71 8.61 13.41
N LYS A 265 8.42 9.02 14.48
CA LYS A 265 8.03 10.15 15.34
C LYS A 265 7.93 11.47 14.55
N SER A 266 8.87 11.71 13.62
CA SER A 266 8.84 12.89 12.74
C SER A 266 7.56 12.92 11.89
N LEU A 267 7.12 11.75 11.43
CA LEU A 267 5.89 11.53 10.66
C LEU A 267 4.60 11.59 11.49
N GLY A 268 4.69 11.71 12.82
CA GLY A 268 3.54 11.95 13.71
C GLY A 268 3.10 10.75 14.55
N TRP A 269 3.88 9.67 14.60
CA TRP A 269 3.65 8.53 15.49
C TRP A 269 4.12 8.82 16.92
N GLN A 270 3.46 8.19 17.89
CA GLN A 270 3.97 8.01 19.24
C GLN A 270 4.76 6.70 19.25
N VAL A 271 6.05 6.76 19.56
CA VAL A 271 6.97 5.63 19.39
C VAL A 271 7.51 5.15 20.73
N GLU A 272 7.58 3.84 20.89
CA GLU A 272 8.30 3.13 21.94
C GLU A 272 9.10 1.99 21.30
N GLY A 273 10.18 1.57 21.94
CA GLY A 273 11.01 0.48 21.44
C GLY A 273 11.35 -0.53 22.52
N THR A 274 11.72 -1.74 22.10
CA THR A 274 12.38 -2.73 22.96
C THR A 274 13.73 -3.09 22.37
N GLU A 275 14.75 -3.24 23.21
CA GLU A 275 16.08 -3.65 22.76
C GLU A 275 16.70 -4.58 23.80
N VAL A 276 17.42 -5.61 23.35
CA VAL A 276 18.10 -6.57 24.23
C VAL A 276 19.54 -6.15 24.55
N ASP A 277 20.19 -5.36 23.68
CA ASP A 277 21.51 -4.79 23.93
C ASP A 277 21.44 -3.51 24.79
N PRO A 278 22.03 -3.49 26.00
CA PRO A 278 22.06 -2.31 26.85
C PRO A 278 22.73 -1.10 26.20
N GLN A 279 23.74 -1.29 25.33
CA GLN A 279 24.44 -0.17 24.70
C GLN A 279 23.57 0.53 23.65
N ALA A 280 22.96 -0.24 22.74
CA ALA A 280 22.01 0.28 21.77
C ALA A 280 20.80 0.95 22.45
N ALA A 281 20.23 0.30 23.49
CA ALA A 281 19.13 0.87 24.27
C ALA A 281 19.50 2.23 24.89
N GLU A 282 20.70 2.36 25.44
CA GLU A 282 21.18 3.61 26.03
C GLU A 282 21.40 4.71 24.98
N LEU A 283 21.89 4.38 23.78
CA LEU A 283 22.02 5.33 22.68
C LEU A 283 20.64 5.87 22.25
N ALA A 284 19.65 4.99 22.09
CA ALA A 284 18.29 5.38 21.75
C ALA A 284 17.64 6.26 22.85
N ARG A 285 17.85 5.92 24.13
CA ARG A 285 17.38 6.72 25.27
C ARG A 285 18.02 8.11 25.30
N LYS A 286 19.31 8.22 25.00
CA LYS A 286 20.02 9.51 24.86
C LYS A 286 19.46 10.39 23.75
N ALA A 287 18.86 9.79 22.71
CA ALA A 287 18.13 10.51 21.66
C ALA A 287 16.70 10.91 22.07
N GLY A 288 16.31 10.73 23.34
CA GLY A 288 15.00 11.13 23.87
C GLY A 288 13.85 10.18 23.49
N LEU A 289 14.16 8.90 23.30
CA LEU A 289 13.19 7.84 23.01
C LEU A 289 12.91 6.98 24.24
N THR A 290 11.69 6.47 24.35
CA THR A 290 11.31 5.48 25.36
C THR A 290 11.71 4.09 24.87
N VAL A 291 12.69 3.46 25.53
CA VAL A 291 13.15 2.11 25.19
C VAL A 291 13.15 1.21 26.42
N HIS A 292 12.51 0.05 26.28
CA HIS A 292 12.48 -1.01 27.29
C HIS A 292 13.63 -2.00 27.04
N LEU A 293 14.44 -2.26 28.07
CA LEU A 293 15.59 -3.17 27.95
C LEU A 293 15.15 -4.61 28.25
N GLY A 294 15.26 -5.50 27.27
CA GLY A 294 15.00 -6.94 27.41
C GLY A 294 14.09 -7.51 26.32
N GLU A 295 13.90 -8.83 26.37
CA GLU A 295 12.96 -9.54 25.50
C GLU A 295 11.51 -9.16 25.80
N ILE A 296 10.72 -8.90 24.76
CA ILE A 296 9.33 -8.42 24.89
C ILE A 296 8.46 -9.26 25.82
N ARG A 297 8.63 -10.59 25.79
CA ARG A 297 7.87 -11.56 26.60
C ARG A 297 8.09 -11.39 28.11
N LYS A 298 9.20 -10.74 28.51
CA LYS A 298 9.59 -10.54 29.91
C LYS A 298 9.28 -9.12 30.42
N LEU A 299 8.84 -8.22 29.54
CA LEU A 299 8.63 -6.80 29.87
C LEU A 299 7.27 -6.51 30.52
N GLY A 300 6.30 -7.42 30.41
CA GLY A 300 4.96 -7.22 31.01
C GLY A 300 4.21 -6.01 30.45
N LEU A 301 4.41 -5.69 29.17
CA LEU A 301 3.70 -4.58 28.51
C LEU A 301 2.19 -4.83 28.50
N ALA A 302 1.41 -3.76 28.61
CA ALA A 302 -0.05 -3.85 28.71
C ALA A 302 -0.68 -4.42 27.43
N ASP A 303 -1.72 -5.23 27.59
CA ASP A 303 -2.56 -5.73 26.49
C ASP A 303 -3.12 -4.55 25.66
N GLU A 304 -3.28 -4.76 24.36
CA GLU A 304 -4.00 -3.82 23.48
C GLU A 304 -3.50 -2.37 23.52
N SER A 305 -2.21 -2.17 23.74
CA SER A 305 -1.63 -0.84 23.91
C SER A 305 -1.18 -0.20 22.60
N TYR A 306 -0.89 -0.99 21.56
CA TYR A 306 -0.27 -0.50 20.32
C TYR A 306 -1.22 -0.56 19.11
N ASP A 307 -1.16 0.46 18.26
CA ASP A 307 -1.85 0.50 16.97
C ASP A 307 -1.02 -0.19 15.88
N ALA A 308 0.31 -0.18 16.03
CA ALA A 308 1.23 -0.88 15.15
C ALA A 308 2.43 -1.47 15.90
N ILE A 309 2.94 -2.61 15.43
CA ILE A 309 4.21 -3.21 15.87
C ILE A 309 5.08 -3.48 14.64
N VAL A 310 6.36 -3.14 14.71
CA VAL A 310 7.35 -3.41 13.66
C VAL A 310 8.44 -4.33 14.21
N LEU A 311 8.79 -5.36 13.45
CA LEU A 311 9.94 -6.22 13.65
C LEU A 311 10.81 -6.11 12.40
N ASN A 312 12.04 -5.66 12.54
CA ASN A 312 12.95 -5.47 11.41
C ASN A 312 14.24 -6.25 11.63
N HIS A 313 14.38 -7.38 10.94
CA HIS A 313 15.48 -8.33 11.10
C HIS A 313 15.64 -8.78 12.57
N VAL A 314 14.54 -9.27 13.14
CA VAL A 314 14.47 -9.74 14.54
C VAL A 314 14.00 -11.18 14.62
N LEU A 315 12.92 -11.53 13.91
CA LEU A 315 12.23 -12.80 14.07
C LEU A 315 13.12 -14.03 13.74
N GLU A 316 14.08 -13.86 12.83
CA GLU A 316 15.08 -14.89 12.45
C GLU A 316 16.10 -15.22 13.54
N HIS A 317 16.24 -14.35 14.55
CA HIS A 317 17.18 -14.49 15.66
C HIS A 317 16.55 -15.09 16.92
N VAL A 318 15.22 -15.12 16.98
CA VAL A 318 14.45 -15.51 18.16
C VAL A 318 14.30 -17.02 18.21
N HIS A 319 14.49 -17.65 19.38
CA HIS A 319 14.36 -19.11 19.55
C HIS A 319 12.94 -19.64 19.39
N ASP A 320 11.93 -18.87 19.81
CA ASP A 320 10.51 -19.21 19.63
C ASP A 320 9.76 -18.08 18.91
N PRO A 321 9.81 -18.04 17.57
CA PRO A 321 9.12 -17.06 16.76
C PRO A 321 7.59 -17.06 16.96
N LEU A 322 7.00 -18.23 17.23
CA LEU A 322 5.55 -18.33 17.43
C LEU A 322 5.13 -17.66 18.74
N ALA A 323 5.84 -17.93 19.83
CA ALA A 323 5.58 -17.26 21.11
C ALA A 323 5.78 -15.74 21.02
N GLN A 324 6.81 -15.27 20.31
CA GLN A 324 7.03 -13.84 20.13
C GLN A 324 5.90 -13.18 19.32
N LEU A 325 5.43 -13.81 18.24
CA LEU A 325 4.32 -13.28 17.46
C LEU A 325 3.00 -13.31 18.25
N LYS A 326 2.76 -14.33 19.09
CA LYS A 326 1.59 -14.35 20.00
C LYS A 326 1.63 -13.21 21.01
N GLU A 327 2.80 -12.89 21.53
CA GLU A 327 2.97 -11.73 22.42
C GLU A 327 2.69 -10.42 21.67
N CYS A 328 3.21 -10.26 20.45
CA CYS A 328 2.85 -9.12 19.61
C CYS A 328 1.33 -9.04 19.35
N HIS A 329 0.67 -10.18 19.15
CA HIS A 329 -0.78 -10.23 18.95
C HIS A 329 -1.54 -9.71 20.19
N ARG A 330 -1.14 -10.14 21.40
CA ARG A 330 -1.72 -9.66 22.67
C ARG A 330 -1.58 -8.14 22.83
N LEU A 331 -0.41 -7.60 22.48
CA LEU A 331 -0.08 -6.18 22.64
C LEU A 331 -0.75 -5.25 21.62
N LEU A 332 -1.15 -5.79 20.46
CA LEU A 332 -1.88 -5.02 19.45
C LEU A 332 -3.33 -4.81 19.88
N LYS A 333 -3.85 -3.61 19.67
CA LYS A 333 -5.30 -3.34 19.71
C LYS A 333 -6.04 -4.22 18.70
N PRO A 334 -7.33 -4.52 18.90
CA PRO A 334 -8.18 -5.03 17.83
C PRO A 334 -8.08 -4.13 16.57
N GLY A 335 -7.81 -4.71 15.41
CA GLY A 335 -7.53 -3.98 14.17
C GLY A 335 -6.15 -3.35 14.05
N GLY A 336 -5.30 -3.49 15.07
CA GLY A 336 -3.90 -3.11 15.05
C GLY A 336 -3.10 -3.95 14.06
N GLN A 337 -1.98 -3.41 13.58
CA GLN A 337 -1.20 -4.02 12.51
C GLN A 337 0.22 -4.37 12.92
N ILE A 338 0.75 -5.45 12.37
CA ILE A 338 2.16 -5.83 12.51
C ILE A 338 2.88 -5.77 11.16
N ARG A 339 4.16 -5.41 11.17
CA ARG A 339 5.07 -5.53 10.03
C ARG A 339 6.28 -6.34 10.46
N VAL A 340 6.54 -7.47 9.80
CA VAL A 340 7.76 -8.25 10.02
C VAL A 340 8.58 -8.25 8.73
N LEU A 341 9.76 -7.65 8.77
CA LEU A 341 10.72 -7.67 7.68
C LEU A 341 11.90 -8.59 8.04
N LEU A 342 12.25 -9.51 7.14
CA LEU A 342 13.36 -10.45 7.34
C LEU A 342 13.91 -10.98 5.99
N PRO A 343 15.10 -11.63 5.96
CA PRO A 343 15.66 -12.20 4.73
C PRO A 343 14.77 -13.28 4.11
N ASN A 344 14.70 -13.30 2.79
CA ASN A 344 13.91 -14.28 2.02
C ASN A 344 14.77 -15.44 1.53
N LEU A 345 14.57 -16.66 2.04
CA LEU A 345 15.32 -17.82 1.56
C LEU A 345 15.00 -18.17 0.08
N LYS A 346 13.85 -17.74 -0.46
CA LYS A 346 13.52 -17.91 -1.88
C LYS A 346 14.07 -16.79 -2.77
N SER A 347 14.87 -15.86 -2.24
CA SER A 347 15.35 -14.71 -3.00
C SER A 347 16.22 -15.06 -4.19
N LEU A 348 16.28 -14.13 -5.15
CA LEU A 348 17.22 -14.21 -6.26
C LEU A 348 18.68 -14.29 -5.78
N GLY A 349 19.03 -13.58 -4.71
CA GLY A 349 20.35 -13.60 -4.10
C GLY A 349 20.71 -14.96 -3.52
N HIS A 350 19.81 -15.58 -2.77
CA HIS A 350 20.05 -16.93 -2.25
C HIS A 350 20.22 -17.94 -3.38
N GLN A 351 19.37 -17.89 -4.40
CA GLN A 351 19.49 -18.75 -5.60
C GLN A 351 20.82 -18.56 -6.32
N LYS A 352 21.42 -17.36 -6.28
CA LYS A 352 22.69 -17.05 -6.95
C LYS A 352 23.93 -17.37 -6.11
N PHE A 353 23.87 -17.09 -4.82
CA PHE A 353 25.03 -17.13 -3.92
C PHE A 353 25.06 -18.36 -3.02
N HIS A 354 23.93 -19.07 -2.88
CA HIS A 354 23.78 -20.28 -2.07
C HIS A 354 24.40 -20.09 -0.68
N ARG A 355 25.35 -20.96 -0.31
CA ARG A 355 26.11 -20.96 0.95
C ARG A 355 26.89 -19.68 1.26
N ALA A 356 27.09 -18.81 0.27
CA ALA A 356 27.75 -17.52 0.42
C ALA A 356 26.75 -16.34 0.48
N TRP A 357 25.45 -16.62 0.50
CA TRP A 357 24.42 -15.59 0.60
C TRP A 357 24.46 -14.92 1.98
N ARG A 358 24.42 -13.59 1.96
CA ARG A 358 24.52 -12.74 3.15
C ARG A 358 23.38 -12.97 4.14
N GLY A 359 22.20 -13.45 3.71
CA GLY A 359 21.07 -13.68 4.61
C GLY A 359 21.18 -14.91 5.51
N LEU A 360 22.14 -15.82 5.27
CA LEU A 360 22.26 -17.05 6.08
C LEU A 360 22.77 -16.80 7.51
N GLU A 361 23.69 -15.84 7.68
CA GLU A 361 24.32 -15.39 8.95
C GLU A 361 24.40 -16.41 10.12
N PRO A 362 24.96 -17.61 9.95
CA PRO A 362 25.11 -18.52 11.07
C PRO A 362 26.17 -17.98 12.06
N PRO A 363 26.01 -18.18 13.37
CA PRO A 363 24.87 -18.84 14.05
C PRO A 363 23.71 -17.91 14.44
N ARG A 364 23.76 -16.62 14.10
CA ARG A 364 22.80 -15.62 14.59
C ARG A 364 21.41 -15.80 14.00
N HIS A 365 21.30 -16.16 12.72
CA HIS A 365 20.00 -16.46 12.11
C HIS A 365 19.68 -17.93 12.38
N ILE A 366 18.96 -18.14 13.48
CA ILE A 366 18.50 -19.45 13.92
C ILE A 366 17.50 -20.02 12.91
N HIS A 367 16.72 -19.14 12.30
CA HIS A 367 15.67 -19.46 11.35
C HIS A 367 15.88 -18.75 10.02
N GLN A 368 15.56 -19.43 8.94
CA GLN A 368 15.57 -18.92 7.57
C GLN A 368 14.17 -19.15 7.00
N PHE A 369 13.45 -18.07 6.75
CA PHE A 369 12.05 -18.13 6.37
C PHE A 369 11.87 -18.13 4.85
N THR A 370 10.94 -18.96 4.40
CA THR A 370 10.29 -18.81 3.10
C THR A 370 8.96 -18.05 3.26
N PRO A 371 8.34 -17.57 2.17
CA PRO A 371 7.01 -16.96 2.23
C PRO A 371 5.97 -17.83 2.94
N GLU A 372 6.02 -19.14 2.71
CA GLU A 372 5.10 -20.11 3.29
C GLU A 372 5.33 -20.27 4.79
N ALA A 373 6.60 -20.40 5.22
CA ALA A 373 6.96 -20.51 6.63
C ALA A 373 6.51 -19.27 7.42
N LEU A 374 6.74 -18.08 6.87
CA LEU A 374 6.39 -16.82 7.50
C LEU A 374 4.87 -16.63 7.59
N ARG A 375 4.13 -16.99 6.53
CA ARG A 375 2.66 -17.00 6.57
C ARG A 375 2.13 -17.97 7.63
N LEU A 376 2.61 -19.21 7.60
CA LEU A 376 2.15 -20.25 8.52
C LEU A 376 2.37 -19.91 9.99
N VAL A 377 3.55 -19.40 10.36
CA VAL A 377 3.82 -19.00 11.76
C VAL A 377 2.97 -17.81 12.19
N SER A 378 2.70 -16.88 11.28
CA SER A 378 1.89 -15.68 11.55
C SER A 378 0.42 -16.03 11.74
N GLU A 379 -0.14 -16.90 10.90
CA GLU A 379 -1.51 -17.41 11.04
C GLU A 379 -1.68 -18.21 12.33
N LYS A 380 -0.71 -19.06 12.69
CA LYS A 380 -0.69 -19.78 13.98
C LYS A 380 -0.61 -18.86 15.20
N ALA A 381 -0.07 -17.65 15.03
CA ALA A 381 -0.03 -16.64 16.07
C ALA A 381 -1.35 -15.84 16.18
N GLY A 382 -2.32 -16.06 15.28
CA GLY A 382 -3.63 -15.41 15.28
C GLY A 382 -3.76 -14.22 14.33
N PHE A 383 -2.76 -13.96 13.47
CA PHE A 383 -2.82 -12.86 12.52
C PHE A 383 -3.53 -13.23 11.22
N GLU A 384 -4.33 -12.30 10.70
CA GLU A 384 -4.69 -12.26 9.28
C GLU A 384 -3.55 -11.57 8.55
N CYS A 385 -2.87 -12.27 7.64
CA CYS A 385 -1.63 -11.75 7.05
C CYS A 385 -1.48 -11.97 5.55
N GLU A 386 -0.77 -11.04 4.92
CA GLU A 386 -0.22 -11.17 3.59
C GLU A 386 1.30 -11.16 3.68
N VAL A 387 1.97 -11.91 2.81
CA VAL A 387 3.43 -11.92 2.70
C VAL A 387 3.81 -11.49 1.30
N ILE A 388 4.62 -10.44 1.20
CA ILE A 388 5.18 -9.93 -0.04
C ILE A 388 6.71 -9.96 0.02
N SER A 389 7.39 -9.73 -1.09
CA SER A 389 8.85 -9.54 -1.11
C SER A 389 9.25 -8.15 -1.58
N LEU A 390 10.40 -7.67 -1.11
CA LEU A 390 10.98 -6.36 -1.43
C LEU A 390 12.38 -6.52 -2.02
N ALA A 391 12.71 -5.66 -3.00
CA ALA A 391 14.05 -5.57 -3.58
C ALA A 391 14.90 -4.43 -3.00
N ALA A 392 14.44 -3.77 -1.94
CA ALA A 392 15.15 -2.65 -1.34
C ALA A 392 16.56 -3.02 -0.85
N GLY A 393 16.72 -4.22 -0.26
CA GLY A 393 18.00 -4.78 0.15
C GLY A 393 18.88 -5.37 -0.97
N ALA A 394 18.38 -5.52 -2.21
CA ALA A 394 19.04 -6.27 -3.29
C ALA A 394 20.51 -5.93 -3.53
N ALA A 395 20.82 -4.64 -3.60
CA ALA A 395 22.19 -4.18 -3.81
C ALA A 395 23.11 -4.56 -2.63
N PHE A 396 22.62 -4.42 -1.39
CA PHE A 396 23.37 -4.75 -0.18
C PHE A 396 23.64 -6.25 -0.07
N PHE A 397 22.60 -7.08 -0.24
CA PHE A 397 22.75 -8.54 -0.19
C PHE A 397 23.71 -9.03 -1.27
N HIS A 398 23.63 -8.49 -2.49
CA HIS A 398 24.57 -8.85 -3.56
C HIS A 398 26.01 -8.44 -3.24
N GLN A 399 26.24 -7.20 -2.82
CA GLN A 399 27.58 -6.71 -2.52
C GLN A 399 28.24 -7.51 -1.37
N SER A 400 27.46 -7.80 -0.33
CA SER A 400 27.94 -8.58 0.81
C SER A 400 28.15 -10.05 0.44
N SER A 401 27.26 -10.65 -0.35
CA SER A 401 27.40 -12.05 -0.78
C SER A 401 28.57 -12.25 -1.75
N THR A 402 28.84 -11.28 -2.63
CA THR A 402 30.05 -11.30 -3.48
C THR A 402 31.33 -11.27 -2.65
N PHE A 403 31.35 -10.48 -1.56
CA PHE A 403 32.47 -10.44 -0.63
C PHE A 403 32.69 -11.81 0.03
N LEU A 404 31.62 -12.42 0.54
CA LEU A 404 31.65 -13.73 1.20
C LEU A 404 32.11 -14.87 0.29
N ARG A 405 31.87 -14.74 -1.02
CA ARG A 405 32.28 -15.70 -2.06
C ARG A 405 33.77 -15.54 -2.44
N GLN A 406 34.30 -14.32 -2.47
CA GLN A 406 35.61 -14.03 -3.10
C GLN A 406 36.86 -14.16 -2.21
N LYS A 407 36.75 -14.46 -0.90
CA LYS A 407 37.88 -14.86 -0.01
C LYS A 407 39.14 -13.93 0.05
N LYS A 408 39.12 -12.68 -0.47
CA LYS A 408 40.26 -11.73 -0.33
C LYS A 408 39.86 -10.40 0.31
N SER A 409 40.58 -10.08 1.38
CA SER A 409 40.59 -8.81 2.10
C SER A 409 41.61 -7.86 1.46
N SER A 410 41.16 -6.84 0.74
CA SER A 410 41.74 -5.49 0.80
C SER A 410 40.81 -4.48 0.12
N SER A 411 40.62 -3.34 0.77
CA SER A 411 39.71 -2.26 0.38
C SER A 411 40.35 -1.21 -0.54
N THR A 412 41.37 -1.58 -1.31
CA THR A 412 42.19 -0.62 -2.09
C THR A 412 42.47 -1.10 -3.51
N THR A 413 41.44 -1.34 -4.31
CA THR A 413 41.59 -1.56 -5.76
C THR A 413 40.41 -0.98 -6.57
N PRO A 414 40.61 -0.68 -7.87
CA PRO A 414 39.57 -0.21 -8.81
C PRO A 414 38.35 -1.13 -8.96
N LEU A 415 38.28 -2.27 -8.27
CA LEU A 415 37.14 -3.18 -8.27
C LEU A 415 35.93 -2.68 -7.47
N GLY A 416 36.08 -1.63 -6.64
CA GLY A 416 34.99 -1.12 -5.79
C GLY A 416 33.78 -0.58 -6.56
N TRP A 417 34.02 0.24 -7.58
CA TRP A 417 32.95 0.85 -8.38
C TRP A 417 32.24 -0.17 -9.27
N LEU A 418 32.97 -1.11 -9.88
CA LEU A 418 32.40 -2.22 -10.66
C LEU A 418 31.46 -3.08 -9.81
N ARG A 419 31.80 -3.32 -8.54
CA ARG A 419 30.94 -4.07 -7.61
C ARG A 419 29.68 -3.29 -7.26
N ARG A 420 29.77 -1.96 -7.07
CA ARG A 420 28.59 -1.09 -6.83
C ARG A 420 27.67 -1.06 -8.05
N LEU A 421 28.21 -0.94 -9.26
CA LEU A 421 27.42 -1.02 -10.50
C LEU A 421 26.77 -2.39 -10.68
N SER A 422 27.49 -3.48 -10.39
CA SER A 422 26.95 -4.84 -10.45
C SER A 422 25.81 -5.04 -9.45
N ALA A 423 25.93 -4.48 -8.24
CA ALA A 423 24.89 -4.50 -7.22
C ALA A 423 23.66 -3.68 -7.64
N LEU A 424 23.85 -2.52 -8.27
CA LEU A 424 22.76 -1.69 -8.80
C LEU A 424 22.02 -2.41 -9.94
N PHE A 425 22.75 -3.00 -10.89
CA PHE A 425 22.15 -3.79 -11.96
C PHE A 425 21.36 -4.98 -11.41
N PHE A 426 21.88 -5.62 -10.37
CA PHE A 426 21.17 -6.70 -9.69
C PHE A 426 19.88 -6.21 -9.02
N ALA A 427 19.91 -5.07 -8.32
CA ALA A 427 18.72 -4.47 -7.72
C ALA A 427 17.66 -4.08 -8.76
N LEU A 428 18.09 -3.52 -9.90
CA LEU A 428 17.18 -3.22 -11.01
C LEU A 428 16.58 -4.49 -11.60
N LYS A 429 17.40 -5.52 -11.83
CA LYS A 429 16.94 -6.83 -12.32
C LYS A 429 15.90 -7.44 -11.37
N GLU A 430 16.17 -7.46 -10.07
CA GLU A 430 15.24 -8.00 -9.07
C GLU A 430 13.94 -7.19 -9.03
N SER A 431 14.04 -5.86 -9.02
CA SER A 431 12.87 -4.97 -9.08
C SER A 431 11.97 -5.25 -10.30
N LEU A 432 12.57 -5.51 -11.46
CA LEU A 432 11.83 -5.88 -12.67
C LEU A 432 11.21 -7.28 -12.58
N LEU A 433 11.89 -8.21 -11.93
CA LEU A 433 11.41 -9.59 -11.77
C LEU A 433 10.27 -9.70 -10.77
N ILE A 434 10.25 -8.90 -9.70
CA ILE A 434 9.16 -8.88 -8.72
C ILE A 434 7.81 -8.61 -9.40
N MET A 435 7.77 -7.79 -10.46
CA MET A 435 6.54 -7.55 -11.22
C MET A 435 5.94 -8.80 -11.88
N ARG A 436 6.75 -9.84 -12.12
CA ARG A 436 6.31 -11.13 -12.70
C ARG A 436 6.31 -12.27 -11.67
N GLN A 437 7.16 -12.17 -10.65
CA GLN A 437 7.36 -13.15 -9.60
C GLN A 437 7.38 -12.44 -8.24
N PRO A 438 6.22 -12.16 -7.63
CA PRO A 438 6.08 -11.26 -6.47
C PRO A 438 6.83 -11.67 -5.20
N LEU A 439 7.36 -12.90 -5.13
CA LEU A 439 8.02 -13.48 -3.95
C LEU A 439 9.53 -13.72 -4.11
N ILE A 440 10.17 -13.17 -5.15
CA ILE A 440 11.60 -13.37 -5.45
C ILE A 440 12.55 -12.32 -4.85
N GLY A 441 12.04 -11.26 -4.22
CA GLY A 441 12.85 -10.20 -3.61
C GLY A 441 13.77 -10.70 -2.49
N GLU A 442 14.84 -9.96 -2.17
CA GLU A 442 15.78 -10.34 -1.10
C GLU A 442 15.16 -10.44 0.30
N GLU A 443 14.11 -9.68 0.56
CA GLU A 443 13.49 -9.61 1.88
C GLU A 443 12.01 -9.92 1.79
N LEU A 444 11.47 -10.62 2.80
CA LEU A 444 10.04 -10.80 2.99
C LEU A 444 9.53 -9.71 3.91
N LEU A 445 8.38 -9.12 3.55
CA LEU A 445 7.59 -8.29 4.45
C LEU A 445 6.24 -8.98 4.70
N MET A 446 6.01 -9.40 5.94
CA MET A 446 4.69 -9.83 6.40
C MET A 446 3.91 -8.60 6.88
N VAL A 447 2.72 -8.43 6.31
CA VAL A 447 1.72 -7.44 6.69
C VAL A 447 0.62 -8.19 7.43
N GLY A 448 0.62 -8.10 8.76
CA GLY A 448 -0.34 -8.80 9.61
C GLY A 448 -1.31 -7.83 10.28
N ARG A 449 -2.50 -8.32 10.62
CA ARG A 449 -3.51 -7.59 11.36
C ARG A 449 -4.10 -8.48 12.44
N ARG A 450 -4.32 -7.89 13.62
CA ARG A 450 -5.19 -8.50 14.64
C ARG A 450 -6.63 -8.24 14.24
N LYS A 451 -7.47 -9.27 14.27
CA LYS A 451 -8.90 -9.15 13.95
C LYS A 451 -9.55 -8.07 14.84
N ARG A 452 -10.48 -7.30 14.28
CA ARG A 452 -11.26 -6.32 15.04
C ARG A 452 -12.37 -7.01 15.84
N ASP A 453 -12.70 -6.45 16.99
CA ASP A 453 -13.89 -6.82 17.77
C ASP A 453 -15.13 -6.10 17.21
N PHE A 454 -15.35 -6.28 15.91
CA PHE A 454 -16.49 -5.72 15.18
C PHE A 454 -17.12 -6.86 14.39
N GLN A 455 -18.40 -7.10 14.63
CA GLN A 455 -19.19 -8.14 13.96
C GLN A 455 -20.44 -7.52 13.38
N VAL A 456 -20.80 -7.95 12.17
CA VAL A 456 -22.05 -7.56 11.54
C VAL A 456 -23.10 -8.59 11.92
N GLY A 457 -23.94 -8.25 12.91
CA GLY A 457 -24.99 -9.13 13.42
C GLY A 457 -26.27 -9.05 12.59
N LYS A 458 -26.66 -7.85 12.15
CA LYS A 458 -27.88 -7.58 11.39
C LYS A 458 -27.66 -6.58 10.25
N ILE A 459 -28.17 -6.89 9.06
CA ILE A 459 -28.04 -6.03 7.88
C ILE A 459 -29.38 -5.38 7.53
N GLY A 460 -29.38 -4.07 7.30
CA GLY A 460 -30.49 -3.33 6.70
C GLY A 460 -30.31 -3.16 5.21
N ILE A 461 -31.24 -3.65 4.40
CA ILE A 461 -31.25 -3.45 2.96
C ILE A 461 -32.20 -2.29 2.64
N ALA A 462 -31.70 -1.28 1.94
CA ALA A 462 -32.45 -0.12 1.49
C ALA A 462 -32.71 -0.23 -0.01
N MET A 463 -33.98 -0.44 -0.39
CA MET A 463 -34.42 -0.57 -1.78
C MET A 463 -35.34 0.58 -2.15
N ALA A 464 -34.96 1.35 -3.16
CA ALA A 464 -35.79 2.39 -3.76
C ALA A 464 -36.53 1.82 -4.97
N VAL A 465 -37.86 1.94 -4.99
CA VAL A 465 -38.72 1.38 -6.04
C VAL A 465 -39.49 2.47 -6.79
N TYR A 466 -39.44 2.43 -8.12
CA TYR A 466 -40.19 3.31 -9.01
C TYR A 466 -40.56 2.59 -10.30
N ASN A 467 -41.86 2.40 -10.55
CA ASN A 467 -42.42 1.71 -11.72
C ASN A 467 -41.63 0.45 -12.12
N PRO A 468 -41.46 -0.52 -11.20
CA PRO A 468 -40.65 -1.70 -11.49
C PRO A 468 -41.29 -2.59 -12.55
N ASN A 469 -40.46 -3.27 -13.34
CA ASN A 469 -40.91 -4.43 -14.10
C ASN A 469 -41.23 -5.57 -13.12
N PRO A 470 -42.44 -6.16 -13.13
CA PRO A 470 -42.83 -7.18 -12.16
C PRO A 470 -41.91 -8.41 -12.13
N GLN A 471 -41.45 -8.87 -13.29
CA GLN A 471 -40.57 -10.05 -13.40
C GLN A 471 -39.19 -9.76 -12.81
N HIS A 472 -38.60 -8.60 -13.13
CA HIS A 472 -37.29 -8.22 -12.60
C HIS A 472 -37.33 -7.97 -11.10
N PHE A 473 -38.41 -7.34 -10.63
CA PHE A 473 -38.64 -7.10 -9.21
C PHE A 473 -38.78 -8.41 -8.43
N LEU A 474 -39.57 -9.35 -8.93
CA LEU A 474 -39.69 -10.69 -8.34
C LEU A 474 -38.32 -11.38 -8.23
N GLN A 475 -37.53 -11.38 -9.31
CA GLN A 475 -36.19 -11.98 -9.31
C GLN A 475 -35.27 -11.33 -8.27
N GLN A 476 -35.32 -10.00 -8.14
CA GLN A 476 -34.51 -9.31 -7.15
C GLN A 476 -34.95 -9.66 -5.72
N LEU A 477 -36.26 -9.68 -5.45
CA LEU A 477 -36.81 -10.08 -4.14
C LEU A 477 -36.43 -11.52 -3.78
N GLU A 478 -36.55 -12.47 -4.71
CA GLU A 478 -36.15 -13.86 -4.51
C GLU A 478 -34.64 -13.97 -4.22
N SER A 479 -33.81 -13.22 -4.95
CA SER A 479 -32.36 -13.23 -4.76
C SER A 479 -31.94 -12.69 -3.38
N ILE A 480 -32.68 -11.72 -2.83
CA ILE A 480 -32.52 -11.23 -1.46
C ILE A 480 -33.02 -12.27 -0.46
N GLN A 481 -34.20 -12.86 -0.71
CA GLN A 481 -34.79 -13.86 0.18
C GLN A 481 -33.85 -15.05 0.42
N LEU A 482 -33.11 -15.45 -0.63
CA LEU A 482 -32.22 -16.60 -0.67
C LEU A 482 -30.81 -16.36 -0.11
N GLN A 483 -30.48 -15.14 0.36
CA GLN A 483 -29.16 -14.86 0.94
C GLN A 483 -28.82 -15.81 2.11
N ASP A 484 -27.55 -16.22 2.18
CA ASP A 484 -27.01 -17.13 3.20
C ASP A 484 -26.89 -16.45 4.58
N PHE A 485 -26.58 -15.17 4.61
CA PHE A 485 -26.70 -14.31 5.78
C PHE A 485 -28.20 -14.16 6.07
N ARG A 486 -28.69 -14.69 7.19
CA ARG A 486 -30.14 -14.79 7.45
C ARG A 486 -30.74 -13.60 8.17
N ASN A 487 -29.96 -12.92 9.01
CA ASN A 487 -30.43 -11.84 9.86
C ASN A 487 -30.40 -10.48 9.14
N TRP A 488 -31.25 -10.32 8.13
CA TRP A 488 -31.44 -9.05 7.45
C TRP A 488 -32.89 -8.60 7.52
N ILE A 489 -33.08 -7.31 7.25
CA ILE A 489 -34.36 -6.72 6.88
C ILE A 489 -34.20 -6.01 5.55
N CYS A 490 -35.27 -5.88 4.79
CA CYS A 490 -35.28 -5.11 3.55
C CYS A 490 -36.41 -4.09 3.58
N VAL A 491 -36.04 -2.82 3.67
CA VAL A 491 -36.98 -1.72 3.54
C VAL A 491 -37.16 -1.40 2.06
N ILE A 492 -38.38 -1.61 1.58
CA ILE A 492 -38.79 -1.33 0.20
C ILE A 492 -39.57 -0.02 0.21
N ALA A 493 -38.96 1.05 -0.29
CA ALA A 493 -39.58 2.37 -0.34
C ALA A 493 -40.15 2.65 -1.74
N PHE A 494 -41.48 2.68 -1.85
CA PHE A 494 -42.20 2.92 -3.09
C PHE A 494 -42.36 4.42 -3.37
N ASP A 495 -41.94 4.83 -4.57
CA ASP A 495 -42.12 6.18 -5.13
C ASP A 495 -43.11 6.21 -6.30
N SER A 496 -43.88 5.13 -6.46
CA SER A 496 -44.93 4.90 -7.46
C SER A 496 -46.07 4.06 -6.87
N PRO A 497 -47.27 4.04 -7.49
CA PRO A 497 -48.34 3.12 -7.08
C PRO A 497 -47.86 1.67 -7.01
N LYS A 498 -48.40 0.92 -6.05
CA LYS A 498 -47.93 -0.44 -5.70
C LYS A 498 -49.02 -1.49 -5.78
N GLU A 499 -50.29 -1.08 -5.83
CA GLU A 499 -51.45 -1.95 -5.70
C GLU A 499 -51.50 -3.02 -6.79
N GLU A 500 -51.24 -2.64 -8.04
CA GLU A 500 -51.16 -3.57 -9.17
C GLU A 500 -50.00 -4.55 -9.01
N LEU A 501 -48.81 -4.06 -8.66
CA LEU A 501 -47.60 -4.88 -8.47
C LEU A 501 -47.77 -5.89 -7.32
N LEU A 502 -48.34 -5.46 -6.20
CA LEU A 502 -48.56 -6.30 -5.02
C LEU A 502 -49.72 -7.27 -5.19
N SER A 503 -50.56 -7.10 -6.22
CA SER A 503 -51.62 -8.05 -6.57
C SER A 503 -51.11 -9.31 -7.26
N ASP A 504 -49.87 -9.30 -7.78
CA ASP A 504 -49.23 -10.50 -8.33
C ASP A 504 -49.01 -11.55 -7.23
N PRO A 505 -49.59 -12.76 -7.35
CA PRO A 505 -49.49 -13.80 -6.33
C PRO A 505 -48.05 -14.24 -6.03
N SER A 506 -47.15 -14.16 -7.00
CA SER A 506 -45.74 -14.55 -6.87
C SER A 506 -44.99 -13.52 -6.02
N ILE A 507 -45.21 -12.23 -6.29
CA ILE A 507 -44.62 -11.14 -5.51
C ILE A 507 -45.19 -11.14 -4.09
N ALA A 508 -46.51 -11.26 -3.94
CA ALA A 508 -47.16 -11.32 -2.64
C ALA A 508 -46.65 -12.48 -1.77
N ARG A 509 -46.35 -13.64 -2.40
CA ARG A 509 -45.77 -14.80 -1.70
C ARG A 509 -44.37 -14.52 -1.15
N VAL A 510 -43.50 -13.84 -1.91
CA VAL A 510 -42.15 -13.50 -1.45
C VAL A 510 -42.20 -12.45 -0.34
N LEU A 511 -43.05 -11.43 -0.51
CA LEU A 511 -43.24 -10.35 0.46
C LEU A 511 -43.98 -10.76 1.74
N ALA A 512 -44.53 -11.98 1.80
CA ALA A 512 -45.05 -12.57 3.03
C ALA A 512 -43.94 -12.88 4.06
N ASP A 513 -42.67 -12.93 3.64
CA ASP A 513 -41.54 -12.99 4.55
C ASP A 513 -41.43 -11.70 5.35
N SER A 514 -41.57 -11.80 6.67
CA SER A 514 -41.59 -10.68 7.62
C SER A 514 -40.33 -9.80 7.61
N ARG A 515 -39.25 -10.26 6.97
CA ARG A 515 -38.03 -9.47 6.81
C ARG A 515 -38.19 -8.35 5.77
N PHE A 516 -39.17 -8.43 4.86
CA PHE A 516 -39.49 -7.33 3.95
C PHE A 516 -40.45 -6.33 4.62
N MET A 517 -40.11 -5.05 4.54
CA MET A 517 -40.82 -3.94 5.17
C MET A 517 -41.19 -2.91 4.10
N ILE A 518 -42.47 -2.88 3.73
CA ILE A 518 -42.97 -1.95 2.72
C ILE A 518 -43.19 -0.57 3.33
N HIS A 519 -42.62 0.46 2.70
CA HIS A 519 -42.86 1.86 3.02
C HIS A 519 -43.32 2.61 1.77
N GLU A 520 -44.32 3.46 1.94
CA GLU A 520 -44.86 4.28 0.87
C GLU A 520 -44.49 5.75 1.04
N ASN A 521 -44.11 6.39 -0.06
CA ASN A 521 -43.91 7.83 -0.10
C ASN A 521 -45.24 8.53 -0.40
N LYS A 522 -45.53 9.59 0.37
CA LYS A 522 -46.73 10.42 0.13
C LYS A 522 -46.64 11.16 -1.21
N PHE A 523 -45.43 11.49 -1.64
CA PHE A 523 -45.13 12.23 -2.86
C PHE A 523 -43.89 11.62 -3.50
N ARG A 524 -43.76 11.77 -4.82
CA ARG A 524 -42.57 11.34 -5.55
C ARG A 524 -41.33 12.12 -5.07
N MET A 525 -40.38 11.43 -4.46
CA MET A 525 -39.16 12.03 -3.89
C MET A 525 -37.96 11.94 -4.84
N GLY A 526 -38.01 11.07 -5.84
CA GLY A 526 -36.87 10.75 -6.69
C GLY A 526 -35.91 9.77 -6.03
N PHE A 527 -35.05 9.13 -6.83
CA PHE A 527 -34.26 7.98 -6.39
C PHE A 527 -33.34 8.28 -5.20
N LYS A 528 -32.65 9.44 -5.19
CA LYS A 528 -31.70 9.84 -4.14
C LYS A 528 -32.36 9.89 -2.76
N LEU A 529 -33.43 10.66 -2.64
CA LEU A 529 -34.17 10.82 -1.38
C LEU A 529 -34.95 9.55 -1.01
N ASN A 530 -35.35 8.76 -2.00
CA ASN A 530 -36.01 7.48 -1.74
C ASN A 530 -35.04 6.46 -1.10
N PHE A 531 -33.79 6.38 -1.59
CA PHE A 531 -32.74 5.59 -0.94
C PHE A 531 -32.41 6.10 0.46
N GLU A 532 -32.31 7.42 0.62
CA GLU A 532 -32.09 8.03 1.94
C GLU A 532 -33.17 7.62 2.94
N LYS A 533 -34.45 7.71 2.55
CA LYS A 533 -35.56 7.30 3.41
C LYS A 533 -35.53 5.81 3.72
N ALA A 534 -35.32 4.95 2.72
CA ALA A 534 -35.21 3.51 2.93
C ALA A 534 -34.10 3.16 3.92
N ALA A 535 -32.92 3.77 3.78
CA ALA A 535 -31.81 3.60 4.72
C ALA A 535 -32.14 4.12 6.12
N ARG A 536 -32.80 5.28 6.23
CA ARG A 536 -33.25 5.85 7.51
C ARG A 536 -34.21 4.94 8.25
N GLU A 537 -35.17 4.34 7.54
CA GLU A 537 -36.10 3.37 8.13
C GLU A 537 -35.40 2.07 8.53
N ALA A 538 -34.42 1.60 7.74
CA ALA A 538 -33.62 0.43 8.09
C ALA A 538 -32.81 0.67 9.38
N LEU A 539 -32.23 1.86 9.56
CA LEU A 539 -31.49 2.24 10.76
C LEU A 539 -32.34 2.20 12.05
N LYS A 540 -33.63 2.52 11.97
CA LYS A 540 -34.56 2.41 13.13
C LYS A 540 -34.67 0.98 13.66
N GLN A 541 -34.31 -0.02 12.86
CA GLN A 541 -34.40 -1.44 13.21
C GLN A 541 -33.13 -1.98 13.87
N ARG A 542 -32.23 -1.09 14.33
CA ARG A 542 -30.98 -1.43 15.03
C ARG A 542 -30.11 -2.42 14.25
N VAL A 543 -29.80 -2.05 13.02
CA VAL A 543 -28.91 -2.79 12.13
C VAL A 543 -27.47 -2.35 12.33
N ASP A 544 -26.51 -3.23 12.04
CA ASP A 544 -25.07 -2.97 12.17
C ASP A 544 -24.44 -2.50 10.86
N ALA A 545 -25.08 -2.84 9.73
CA ALA A 545 -24.64 -2.40 8.40
C ALA A 545 -25.83 -2.14 7.48
N ILE A 546 -25.63 -1.28 6.47
CA ILE A 546 -26.59 -0.95 5.43
C ILE A 546 -26.07 -1.42 4.08
N ALA A 547 -26.95 -2.04 3.28
CA ALA A 547 -26.74 -2.35 1.87
C ALA A 547 -27.77 -1.60 1.03
N PHE A 548 -27.38 -1.10 -0.13
CA PHE A 548 -28.33 -0.60 -1.12
C PHE A 548 -28.73 -1.69 -2.10
N SER A 549 -29.96 -1.62 -2.58
CA SER A 549 -30.48 -2.52 -3.61
C SER A 549 -31.23 -1.73 -4.66
N ASP A 550 -30.83 -1.90 -5.91
CA ASP A 550 -31.70 -1.58 -7.04
C ASP A 550 -32.85 -2.61 -7.13
N GLN A 551 -33.89 -2.29 -7.87
CA GLN A 551 -35.16 -3.06 -7.94
C GLN A 551 -35.13 -4.19 -8.98
N ASP A 552 -34.09 -4.27 -9.80
CA ASP A 552 -34.05 -5.04 -11.05
C ASP A 552 -32.79 -5.89 -11.24
N ASP A 553 -31.85 -5.86 -10.29
CA ASP A 553 -30.66 -6.71 -10.28
C ASP A 553 -30.96 -8.16 -9.85
N VAL A 554 -29.92 -9.00 -9.75
CA VAL A 554 -29.99 -10.33 -9.12
C VAL A 554 -28.77 -10.57 -8.25
N TRP A 555 -28.96 -10.72 -6.94
CA TRP A 555 -27.86 -10.97 -6.01
C TRP A 555 -27.41 -12.44 -5.99
N TYR A 556 -26.11 -12.70 -5.83
CA TYR A 556 -25.61 -14.04 -5.60
C TYR A 556 -25.82 -14.48 -4.15
N PRO A 557 -26.02 -15.79 -3.86
CA PRO A 557 -26.49 -16.25 -2.55
C PRO A 557 -25.60 -15.86 -1.36
N HIS A 558 -24.30 -15.70 -1.57
CA HIS A 558 -23.32 -15.39 -0.52
C HIS A 558 -22.88 -13.91 -0.50
N LYS A 559 -23.57 -13.02 -1.21
CA LYS A 559 -23.19 -11.61 -1.30
C LYS A 559 -23.11 -10.95 0.09
N LEU A 560 -24.17 -11.06 0.88
CA LEU A 560 -24.25 -10.39 2.17
C LEU A 560 -23.21 -10.94 3.16
N SER A 561 -23.02 -12.26 3.24
CA SER A 561 -22.02 -12.86 4.13
C SER A 561 -20.60 -12.48 3.73
N ARG A 562 -20.30 -12.44 2.42
CA ARG A 562 -18.99 -12.06 1.89
C ARG A 562 -18.65 -10.60 2.16
N LEU A 563 -19.61 -9.69 1.96
CA LEU A 563 -19.45 -8.27 2.24
C LEU A 563 -19.38 -8.01 3.75
N ALA A 564 -20.22 -8.67 4.56
CA ALA A 564 -20.17 -8.56 6.03
C ALA A 564 -18.79 -8.94 6.56
N ARG A 565 -18.25 -10.09 6.14
CA ARG A 565 -16.88 -10.50 6.49
C ARG A 565 -15.84 -9.46 6.11
N GLU A 566 -15.93 -8.87 4.91
CA GLU A 566 -14.99 -7.82 4.51
C GLU A 566 -15.13 -6.57 5.38
N LEU A 567 -16.35 -6.16 5.69
CA LEU A 567 -16.61 -5.01 6.54
C LEU A 567 -16.08 -5.25 7.97
N GLU A 568 -16.20 -6.46 8.50
CA GLU A 568 -15.61 -6.87 9.79
C GLU A 568 -14.08 -6.73 9.81
N LEU A 569 -13.40 -7.08 8.71
CA LEU A 569 -11.95 -6.95 8.57
C LEU A 569 -11.49 -5.48 8.63
N HIS A 570 -12.24 -4.57 8.01
CA HIS A 570 -11.89 -3.14 7.96
C HIS A 570 -12.47 -2.33 9.11
N GLY A 571 -13.55 -2.80 9.74
CA GLY A 571 -14.16 -2.26 10.95
C GLY A 571 -15.18 -1.13 10.75
N PRO A 572 -15.60 -0.48 11.85
CA PRO A 572 -16.55 0.62 11.80
C PRO A 572 -16.00 1.83 11.04
N GLY A 573 -16.90 2.61 10.47
CA GLY A 573 -16.60 3.74 9.59
C GLY A 573 -16.18 3.37 8.16
N SER A 574 -16.17 2.08 7.81
CA SER A 574 -15.77 1.61 6.48
C SER A 574 -16.95 1.39 5.54
N LEU A 575 -16.66 1.39 4.25
CA LEU A 575 -17.55 0.90 3.19
C LEU A 575 -16.80 -0.14 2.37
N VAL A 576 -17.45 -1.27 2.12
CA VAL A 576 -16.96 -2.30 1.20
C VAL A 576 -17.85 -2.34 -0.04
N HIS A 577 -17.27 -2.62 -1.20
CA HIS A 577 -18.05 -2.73 -2.43
C HIS A 577 -17.48 -3.79 -3.37
N SER A 578 -18.36 -4.55 -4.02
CA SER A 578 -17.97 -5.65 -4.90
C SER A 578 -17.95 -5.26 -6.37
N ASP A 579 -17.27 -6.08 -7.17
CA ASP A 579 -17.46 -6.12 -8.62
C ASP A 579 -18.82 -6.74 -8.96
N MET A 580 -19.16 -6.74 -10.25
CA MET A 580 -20.48 -7.12 -10.76
C MET A 580 -20.35 -7.75 -12.15
N ASN A 581 -21.21 -8.72 -12.44
CA ASN A 581 -21.30 -9.31 -13.78
C ASN A 581 -22.45 -8.68 -14.56
N PHE A 582 -22.31 -8.55 -15.88
CA PHE A 582 -23.40 -8.10 -16.73
C PHE A 582 -24.47 -9.17 -16.91
N PHE A 583 -25.72 -8.76 -16.76
CA PHE A 583 -26.90 -9.58 -16.98
C PHE A 583 -27.82 -8.96 -18.02
N SER A 584 -28.32 -9.79 -18.94
CA SER A 584 -29.31 -9.42 -19.94
C SER A 584 -30.43 -10.46 -19.97
N GLU A 585 -31.49 -10.21 -20.74
CA GLU A 585 -32.58 -11.17 -20.91
C GLU A 585 -32.11 -12.55 -21.45
N ASP A 586 -31.01 -12.60 -22.21
CA ASP A 586 -30.40 -13.85 -22.71
C ASP A 586 -29.47 -14.55 -21.69
N GLY A 587 -29.41 -14.05 -20.44
CA GLY A 587 -28.55 -14.54 -19.37
C GLY A 587 -27.30 -13.69 -19.10
N LEU A 588 -26.35 -14.26 -18.35
CA LEU A 588 -25.03 -13.66 -18.06
C LEU A 588 -24.26 -13.45 -19.37
N ARG A 589 -23.94 -12.19 -19.69
CA ARG A 589 -23.50 -11.82 -21.04
C ARG A 589 -22.01 -11.54 -21.23
N ALA A 590 -21.16 -11.67 -20.21
CA ALA A 590 -19.83 -11.11 -20.32
C ALA A 590 -18.68 -12.07 -19.98
N GLU A 591 -17.67 -12.08 -20.86
CA GLU A 591 -16.31 -12.56 -20.59
C GLU A 591 -15.55 -11.64 -19.60
N GLN A 592 -16.16 -10.51 -19.21
CA GLN A 592 -15.56 -9.45 -18.39
C GLN A 592 -16.56 -8.89 -17.35
N THR A 593 -16.05 -8.40 -16.23
CA THR A 593 -16.85 -7.76 -15.18
C THR A 593 -17.10 -6.27 -15.47
N VAL A 594 -17.98 -5.62 -14.71
CA VAL A 594 -18.24 -4.17 -14.85
C VAL A 594 -16.97 -3.35 -14.60
N TRP A 595 -16.20 -3.66 -13.57
CA TRP A 595 -14.95 -2.93 -13.31
C TRP A 595 -13.93 -3.11 -14.42
N GLN A 596 -13.87 -4.28 -15.07
CA GLN A 596 -12.99 -4.51 -16.21
C GLN A 596 -13.41 -3.70 -17.44
N LEU A 597 -14.71 -3.62 -17.73
CA LEU A 597 -15.21 -2.86 -18.89
C LEU A 597 -14.98 -1.35 -18.74
N GLU A 598 -15.16 -0.83 -17.52
CA GLU A 598 -14.95 0.59 -17.22
C GLU A 598 -13.49 0.96 -16.96
N GLU A 599 -12.60 -0.03 -16.90
CA GLU A 599 -11.23 0.10 -16.39
C GLU A 599 -11.20 0.79 -15.01
N ARG A 600 -12.20 0.49 -14.17
CA ARG A 600 -12.44 1.20 -12.91
C ARG A 600 -11.31 0.93 -11.92
N GLY A 601 -10.61 1.99 -11.51
CA GLY A 601 -9.61 1.91 -10.45
C GLY A 601 -10.27 1.86 -9.07
N VAL A 602 -10.37 0.65 -8.51
CA VAL A 602 -11.06 0.37 -7.24
C VAL A 602 -10.10 0.02 -6.09
N GLY A 603 -8.79 0.28 -6.24
CA GLY A 603 -7.81 0.03 -5.18
C GLY A 603 -8.02 0.92 -3.95
N GLN A 604 -6.98 1.17 -3.14
CA GLN A 604 -7.11 2.17 -2.07
C GLN A 604 -7.41 3.54 -2.70
N VAL A 605 -8.66 4.00 -2.53
CA VAL A 605 -9.14 5.27 -3.06
C VAL A 605 -9.04 6.33 -1.97
N HIS A 606 -8.39 7.45 -2.29
CA HIS A 606 -8.30 8.58 -1.36
C HIS A 606 -9.54 9.46 -1.45
N SER A 607 -9.89 10.14 -0.36
CA SER A 607 -11.06 11.04 -0.32
C SER A 607 -11.06 12.12 -1.40
N ARG A 608 -9.89 12.59 -1.85
CA ARG A 608 -9.76 13.52 -2.99
C ARG A 608 -10.20 12.92 -4.33
N GLU A 609 -9.98 11.62 -4.50
CA GLU A 609 -10.33 10.91 -5.73
C GLU A 609 -11.82 10.62 -5.73
N VAL A 610 -12.35 10.22 -4.57
CA VAL A 610 -13.81 10.10 -4.37
C VAL A 610 -14.49 11.46 -4.54
N LEU A 611 -13.90 12.57 -4.12
CA LEU A 611 -14.48 13.89 -4.34
C LEU A 611 -14.66 14.22 -5.83
N ALA A 612 -13.71 13.81 -6.68
CA ALA A 612 -13.71 14.11 -8.12
C ALA A 612 -14.53 13.10 -8.95
N ARG A 613 -14.76 11.89 -8.45
CA ARG A 613 -15.56 10.87 -9.15
C ARG A 613 -16.19 9.88 -8.16
N ASN A 614 -17.35 9.34 -8.54
CA ASN A 614 -17.89 8.18 -7.85
C ASN A 614 -17.14 6.90 -8.28
N VAL A 615 -16.70 6.09 -7.32
CA VAL A 615 -16.02 4.80 -7.55
C VAL A 615 -16.85 3.60 -7.09
N VAL A 616 -17.91 3.86 -6.34
CA VAL A 616 -18.80 2.85 -5.76
C VAL A 616 -20.07 2.78 -6.60
N THR A 617 -20.63 1.58 -6.72
CA THR A 617 -21.99 1.39 -7.22
C THR A 617 -22.84 0.99 -6.03
N GLY A 618 -23.93 1.71 -5.76
CA GLY A 618 -24.77 1.52 -4.57
C GLY A 618 -25.17 0.07 -4.34
N ALA A 619 -25.76 -0.56 -5.36
CA ALA A 619 -26.17 -1.97 -5.31
C ALA A 619 -25.01 -2.94 -5.05
N SER A 620 -23.74 -2.55 -5.18
CA SER A 620 -22.58 -3.41 -4.90
C SER A 620 -22.00 -3.25 -3.48
N SER A 621 -22.56 -2.35 -2.67
CA SER A 621 -21.96 -1.89 -1.42
C SER A 621 -22.61 -2.44 -0.14
N LEU A 622 -21.81 -2.51 0.92
CA LEU A 622 -22.22 -2.67 2.31
C LEU A 622 -21.38 -1.72 3.16
N PHE A 623 -22.01 -0.97 4.07
CA PHE A 623 -21.31 0.03 4.88
C PHE A 623 -21.83 0.10 6.30
N ASP A 624 -20.98 0.60 7.18
CA ASP A 624 -21.24 0.73 8.62
C ASP A 624 -22.50 1.57 8.92
N ALA A 625 -23.39 1.02 9.75
CA ALA A 625 -24.64 1.69 10.12
C ALA A 625 -24.43 2.90 11.02
N GLU A 626 -23.38 2.94 11.84
CA GLU A 626 -23.08 4.11 12.68
C GLU A 626 -22.66 5.30 11.81
N LEU A 627 -21.78 5.05 10.83
CA LEU A 627 -21.44 6.02 9.80
C LEU A 627 -22.66 6.48 9.01
N ALA A 628 -23.53 5.55 8.62
CA ALA A 628 -24.77 5.87 7.92
C ALA A 628 -25.67 6.78 8.77
N ALA A 629 -25.89 6.45 10.04
CA ALA A 629 -26.75 7.21 10.94
C ALA A 629 -26.26 8.64 11.17
N ARG A 630 -24.94 8.83 11.22
CA ARG A 630 -24.33 10.14 11.44
C ARG A 630 -24.40 11.04 10.19
N PHE A 631 -24.37 10.47 9.00
CA PHE A 631 -24.31 11.19 7.72
C PHE A 631 -25.44 10.78 6.77
N ILE A 632 -26.62 10.47 7.32
CA ILE A 632 -27.75 9.97 6.54
C ILE A 632 -28.28 11.02 5.56
N ASP A 633 -28.24 12.30 5.95
CA ASP A 633 -28.75 13.40 5.13
C ASP A 633 -27.80 13.66 3.95
N ILE A 634 -28.28 13.42 2.72
CA ILE A 634 -27.47 13.53 1.51
C ILE A 634 -27.60 14.95 0.95
N PRO A 635 -26.49 15.71 0.81
CA PRO A 635 -26.55 17.06 0.27
C PRO A 635 -27.13 17.15 -1.15
N ASP A 636 -27.68 18.32 -1.49
CA ASP A 636 -28.30 18.56 -2.79
C ASP A 636 -27.29 18.55 -3.95
N GLU A 637 -26.06 19.00 -3.68
CA GLU A 637 -24.96 19.06 -4.63
C GLU A 637 -24.45 17.68 -5.06
N ILE A 638 -24.82 16.63 -4.33
CA ILE A 638 -24.42 15.25 -4.63
C ILE A 638 -25.58 14.54 -5.32
N ASP A 639 -25.35 14.12 -6.56
CA ASP A 639 -26.37 13.45 -7.37
C ASP A 639 -26.74 12.06 -6.84
N PHE A 640 -25.74 11.33 -6.35
CA PHE A 640 -25.86 9.90 -6.06
C PHE A 640 -25.55 9.57 -4.61
N HIS A 641 -26.39 8.72 -4.02
CA HIS A 641 -26.29 8.33 -2.62
C HIS A 641 -25.02 7.53 -2.33
N ASP A 642 -24.63 6.65 -3.23
CA ASP A 642 -23.42 5.83 -3.12
C ASP A 642 -22.14 6.67 -3.19
N HIS A 643 -22.12 7.74 -3.99
CA HIS A 643 -21.04 8.72 -4.03
C HIS A 643 -20.87 9.40 -2.68
N TRP A 644 -21.97 9.80 -2.04
CA TRP A 644 -21.93 10.42 -0.71
C TRP A 644 -21.35 9.47 0.34
N PHE A 645 -21.90 8.26 0.47
CA PHE A 645 -21.41 7.31 1.48
C PHE A 645 -19.98 6.84 1.19
N ALA A 646 -19.56 6.75 -0.07
CA ALA A 646 -18.16 6.52 -0.42
C ALA A 646 -17.26 7.68 0.05
N LEU A 647 -17.68 8.93 -0.13
CA LEU A 647 -16.92 10.09 0.32
C LEU A 647 -16.81 10.12 1.85
N VAL A 648 -17.92 9.88 2.55
CA VAL A 648 -17.96 9.79 4.02
C VAL A 648 -17.01 8.67 4.50
N ALA A 649 -17.14 7.45 3.97
CA ALA A 649 -16.30 6.31 4.34
C ALA A 649 -14.81 6.58 4.07
N SER A 650 -14.46 7.22 2.94
CA SER A 650 -13.07 7.54 2.59
C SER A 650 -12.35 8.47 3.59
N LEU A 651 -13.10 9.22 4.41
CA LEU A 651 -12.59 10.10 5.45
C LEU A 651 -12.60 9.47 6.85
N HIS A 652 -13.20 8.29 6.98
CA HIS A 652 -13.33 7.55 8.24
C HIS A 652 -12.56 6.23 8.17
N GLY A 653 -13.26 5.11 7.95
CA GLY A 653 -12.70 3.75 7.92
C GLY A 653 -12.20 3.30 6.54
N GLY A 654 -12.39 4.10 5.49
CA GLY A 654 -11.95 3.83 4.12
C GLY A 654 -12.99 3.14 3.25
N VAL A 655 -12.75 3.19 1.94
CA VAL A 655 -13.51 2.47 0.90
C VAL A 655 -12.65 1.29 0.44
N HIS A 656 -13.19 0.08 0.52
CA HIS A 656 -12.42 -1.15 0.30
C HIS A 656 -13.07 -2.05 -0.77
N PRO A 657 -12.31 -2.49 -1.78
CA PRO A 657 -12.84 -3.34 -2.84
C PRO A 657 -12.96 -4.80 -2.40
N VAL A 658 -14.02 -5.45 -2.89
CA VAL A 658 -14.13 -6.91 -2.98
C VAL A 658 -14.09 -7.28 -4.46
N PHE A 659 -12.95 -7.80 -4.91
CA PHE A 659 -12.72 -8.15 -6.33
C PHE A 659 -13.58 -9.28 -6.87
N GLU A 660 -14.28 -10.00 -5.98
CA GLU A 660 -15.23 -11.01 -6.36
C GLU A 660 -16.53 -10.35 -6.87
N PRO A 661 -17.06 -10.73 -8.05
CA PRO A 661 -18.39 -10.30 -8.47
C PRO A 661 -19.48 -10.92 -7.61
N LEU A 662 -20.33 -10.11 -6.97
CA LEU A 662 -21.33 -10.61 -6.01
C LEU A 662 -22.79 -10.39 -6.42
N HIS A 663 -23.03 -9.77 -7.57
CA HIS A 663 -24.37 -9.74 -8.16
C HIS A 663 -24.30 -9.57 -9.68
N ALA A 664 -25.42 -9.86 -10.32
CA ALA A 664 -25.65 -9.69 -11.73
C ALA A 664 -26.38 -8.35 -11.96
N TYR A 665 -25.68 -7.40 -12.58
CA TYR A 665 -26.17 -6.07 -12.91
C TYR A 665 -26.97 -6.11 -14.22
N ARG A 666 -28.25 -5.75 -14.17
CA ARG A 666 -29.12 -5.82 -15.36
C ARG A 666 -28.95 -4.60 -16.26
N VAL A 667 -28.76 -4.84 -17.56
CA VAL A 667 -28.65 -3.77 -18.56
C VAL A 667 -29.92 -3.69 -19.40
N HIS A 668 -30.69 -2.60 -19.25
CA HIS A 668 -31.82 -2.29 -20.15
C HIS A 668 -32.00 -0.78 -20.40
N ALA A 669 -32.86 -0.44 -21.37
CA ALA A 669 -33.08 0.96 -21.79
C ALA A 669 -33.66 1.88 -20.70
N ALA A 670 -34.24 1.31 -19.65
CA ALA A 670 -34.84 2.05 -18.53
C ALA A 670 -33.86 2.32 -17.36
N ASN A 671 -32.59 1.89 -17.45
CA ASN A 671 -31.62 2.18 -16.39
C ASN A 671 -31.44 3.69 -16.24
N VAL A 672 -31.54 4.21 -15.02
CA VAL A 672 -31.31 5.63 -14.70
C VAL A 672 -29.87 6.03 -15.00
N VAL A 673 -28.92 5.13 -14.73
CA VAL A 673 -27.50 5.25 -15.04
C VAL A 673 -27.04 3.94 -15.70
N GLY A 674 -26.38 4.03 -16.86
CA GLY A 674 -25.83 2.86 -17.57
C GLY A 674 -24.33 2.68 -17.30
N VAL A 675 -23.83 1.45 -17.51
CA VAL A 675 -22.39 1.18 -17.52
C VAL A 675 -21.80 1.68 -18.83
N VAL A 676 -20.67 2.37 -18.76
CA VAL A 676 -20.07 3.00 -19.94
C VAL A 676 -18.60 2.62 -20.09
N PRO A 677 -18.20 2.01 -21.22
CA PRO A 677 -16.81 1.69 -21.48
C PRO A 677 -15.91 2.93 -21.39
N PHE A 678 -14.66 2.74 -20.96
CA PHE A 678 -13.68 3.81 -20.98
C PHE A 678 -13.30 4.17 -22.43
N GLU A 679 -13.78 5.31 -22.92
CA GLU A 679 -13.54 5.78 -24.31
C GLU A 679 -12.27 6.67 -24.46
N GLY A 680 -11.32 6.62 -23.54
CA GLY A 680 -10.07 7.43 -23.58
C GLY A 680 -10.10 8.68 -22.67
N ILE A 681 -9.01 9.48 -22.71
CA ILE A 681 -8.77 10.63 -21.80
C ILE A 681 -9.75 11.78 -22.02
N LEU A 682 -10.09 12.08 -23.28
CA LEU A 682 -11.02 13.13 -23.63
C LEU A 682 -12.23 12.45 -24.26
N ARG A 683 -13.29 12.23 -23.49
CA ARG A 683 -14.56 11.77 -24.06
C ARG A 683 -15.31 13.00 -24.56
N PHE A 684 -15.16 13.25 -25.85
CA PHE A 684 -15.91 14.28 -26.53
C PHE A 684 -17.36 13.79 -26.65
N PRO A 685 -18.36 14.47 -26.06
CA PRO A 685 -19.74 14.13 -26.34
C PRO A 685 -19.94 14.27 -27.86
N ARG A 686 -20.37 13.20 -28.54
CA ARG A 686 -20.55 13.18 -30.01
C ARG A 686 -21.43 14.32 -30.56
N HIS A 687 -22.15 15.02 -29.68
CA HIS A 687 -23.11 16.07 -30.00
C HIS A 687 -22.81 17.44 -29.35
N SER A 688 -21.63 17.66 -28.76
CA SER A 688 -21.30 18.95 -28.13
C SER A 688 -20.28 19.75 -28.95
N PRO A 689 -20.66 20.94 -29.48
CA PRO A 689 -19.74 21.86 -30.14
C PRO A 689 -18.52 22.17 -29.26
N MET A 690 -17.34 22.26 -29.89
CA MET A 690 -16.10 22.62 -29.18
C MET A 690 -16.18 23.98 -28.47
N ARG A 691 -17.03 24.89 -28.95
CA ARG A 691 -17.28 26.21 -28.33
C ARG A 691 -17.90 26.15 -26.92
N ASP A 692 -18.57 25.06 -26.57
CA ASP A 692 -19.26 24.92 -25.27
C ASP A 692 -18.36 24.22 -24.22
N TRP A 693 -17.15 23.83 -24.61
CA TRP A 693 -16.22 23.09 -23.76
C TRP A 693 -15.76 23.84 -22.52
N PRO A 694 -15.37 25.13 -22.60
CA PRO A 694 -14.94 25.85 -21.42
C PRO A 694 -16.04 25.89 -20.36
N ASP A 695 -17.29 26.12 -20.77
CA ASP A 695 -18.44 26.16 -19.87
C ASP A 695 -18.68 24.80 -19.20
N LYS A 696 -18.54 23.69 -19.94
CA LYS A 696 -18.65 22.33 -19.37
C LYS A 696 -17.54 21.97 -18.40
N LEU A 697 -16.30 22.29 -18.74
CA LEU A 697 -15.15 22.06 -17.86
C LEU A 697 -15.31 22.86 -16.56
N ARG A 698 -15.71 24.13 -16.68
CA ARG A 698 -16.00 24.98 -15.53
C ARG A 698 -17.15 24.42 -14.69
N ALA A 699 -18.24 23.98 -15.31
CA ALA A 699 -19.38 23.42 -14.60
C ALA A 699 -19.01 22.14 -13.82
N GLY A 700 -18.20 21.26 -14.42
CA GLY A 700 -17.66 20.08 -13.72
C GLY A 700 -16.85 20.47 -12.48
N TRP A 701 -15.92 21.41 -12.64
CA TRP A 701 -15.13 21.93 -11.52
C TRP A 701 -15.99 22.57 -10.41
N LEU A 702 -16.95 23.42 -10.78
CA LEU A 702 -17.83 24.06 -9.82
C LEU A 702 -18.67 23.04 -9.05
N LYS A 703 -19.06 21.95 -9.69
CA LYS A 703 -19.76 20.84 -9.05
C LYS A 703 -18.89 20.15 -7.99
N VAL A 704 -17.64 19.79 -8.34
CA VAL A 704 -16.69 19.20 -7.37
C VAL A 704 -16.46 20.14 -6.19
N HIS A 705 -16.34 21.45 -6.44
CA HIS A 705 -16.20 22.46 -5.39
C HIS A 705 -17.45 22.57 -4.51
N ALA A 706 -18.64 22.52 -5.10
CA ALA A 706 -19.91 22.58 -4.39
C ALA A 706 -20.11 21.34 -3.49
N ILE A 707 -19.81 20.13 -3.99
CA ILE A 707 -19.79 18.88 -3.21
C ILE A 707 -18.85 19.01 -2.01
N PHE A 708 -17.65 19.54 -2.22
CA PHE A 708 -16.68 19.75 -1.15
C PHE A 708 -17.18 20.71 -0.06
N GLN A 709 -17.82 21.82 -0.45
CA GLN A 709 -18.43 22.76 0.50
C GLN A 709 -19.57 22.10 1.29
N ALA A 710 -20.43 21.36 0.61
CA ALA A 710 -21.55 20.64 1.21
C ALA A 710 -21.10 19.56 2.20
N ALA A 711 -20.06 18.81 1.82
CA ALA A 711 -19.41 17.82 2.68
C ALA A 711 -18.86 18.46 3.97
N THR A 712 -18.16 19.59 3.84
CA THR A 712 -17.62 20.34 4.99
C THR A 712 -18.73 20.88 5.90
N LYS A 713 -19.81 21.44 5.33
CA LYS A 713 -20.99 21.89 6.08
C LYS A 713 -21.67 20.76 6.85
N SER A 714 -21.64 19.54 6.29
CA SER A 714 -22.16 18.32 6.93
C SER A 714 -21.23 17.77 8.02
N GLY A 715 -20.14 18.46 8.35
CA GLY A 715 -19.22 18.10 9.44
C GLY A 715 -18.06 17.19 9.04
N LEU A 716 -17.88 16.90 7.75
CA LEU A 716 -16.69 16.22 7.25
C LEU A 716 -15.47 17.15 7.34
N ARG A 717 -14.30 16.62 7.72
CA ARG A 717 -13.08 17.41 7.95
C ARG A 717 -12.00 17.04 6.96
N PHE A 718 -11.62 17.97 6.08
CA PHE A 718 -10.59 17.75 5.06
C PHE A 718 -9.32 18.58 5.30
N ARG A 719 -8.53 18.21 6.32
CA ARG A 719 -7.36 18.96 6.84
C ARG A 719 -6.45 19.69 5.82
N TRP A 720 -6.25 19.14 4.62
CA TRP A 720 -5.38 19.73 3.60
C TRP A 720 -6.16 20.30 2.40
N LEU A 721 -7.15 19.56 1.89
CA LEU A 721 -8.00 20.03 0.77
C LEU A 721 -8.71 21.34 1.14
N ASP A 722 -9.06 21.53 2.42
CA ASP A 722 -9.67 22.78 2.91
C ASP A 722 -8.84 24.01 2.52
N ARG A 723 -7.51 23.95 2.66
CA ARG A 723 -6.65 25.10 2.32
C ARG A 723 -6.51 25.32 0.82
N VAL A 724 -6.58 24.25 0.03
CA VAL A 724 -6.29 24.29 -1.41
C VAL A 724 -7.56 24.59 -2.22
N MET A 725 -8.70 24.03 -1.83
CA MET A 725 -9.99 24.26 -2.48
C MET A 725 -10.50 25.70 -2.31
N HIS A 726 -10.16 26.36 -1.20
CA HIS A 726 -10.51 27.76 -0.94
C HIS A 726 -9.49 28.78 -1.50
N GLY A 727 -8.38 28.32 -2.08
CA GLY A 727 -7.37 29.19 -2.68
C GLY A 727 -7.78 29.77 -4.04
N SER A 728 -7.43 31.03 -4.28
CA SER A 728 -7.63 31.74 -5.56
C SER A 728 -6.54 31.46 -6.61
N SER A 729 -5.54 30.62 -6.30
CA SER A 729 -4.46 30.26 -7.23
C SER A 729 -4.82 29.07 -8.13
N GLY A 730 -4.17 28.99 -9.29
CA GLY A 730 -4.28 27.87 -10.25
C GLY A 730 -3.60 26.57 -9.80
N ASP A 731 -3.00 26.55 -8.61
CA ASP A 731 -2.12 25.48 -8.15
C ASP A 731 -2.86 24.13 -8.04
N PHE A 732 -4.14 24.15 -7.66
CA PHE A 732 -4.92 22.91 -7.62
C PHE A 732 -5.26 22.37 -9.00
N GLY A 733 -5.50 23.27 -9.97
CA GLY A 733 -5.70 22.87 -11.36
C GLY A 733 -4.47 22.13 -11.87
N LEU A 734 -3.28 22.73 -11.67
CA LEU A 734 -2.01 22.11 -12.00
C LEU A 734 -1.79 20.78 -11.25
N PHE A 735 -2.21 20.71 -9.98
CA PHE A 735 -2.14 19.48 -9.20
C PHE A 735 -2.87 18.33 -9.88
N LEU A 736 -4.12 18.56 -10.27
CA LEU A 736 -4.93 17.55 -10.93
C LEU A 736 -4.36 17.15 -12.29
N PHE A 737 -3.72 18.07 -13.04
CA PHE A 737 -3.01 17.70 -14.28
C PHE A 737 -1.83 16.75 -14.03
N VAL A 738 -0.98 17.06 -13.04
CA VAL A 738 0.18 16.21 -12.73
C VAL A 738 -0.28 14.85 -12.21
N GLN A 739 -1.28 14.83 -11.32
CA GLN A 739 -1.92 13.60 -10.87
C GLN A 739 -2.46 12.80 -12.06
N GLY A 740 -3.14 13.46 -13.00
CA GLY A 740 -3.63 12.88 -14.24
C GLY A 740 -2.53 12.22 -15.04
N LEU A 741 -1.41 12.91 -15.30
CA LEU A 741 -0.28 12.38 -16.07
C LEU A 741 0.35 11.14 -15.41
N VAL A 742 0.54 11.19 -14.09
CA VAL A 742 1.27 10.14 -13.37
C VAL A 742 0.39 8.91 -13.16
N LEU A 743 -0.89 9.12 -12.82
CA LEU A 743 -1.84 8.03 -12.63
C LEU A 743 -2.36 7.45 -13.94
N PHE A 744 -2.06 8.03 -15.10
CA PHE A 744 -2.56 7.55 -16.40
C PHE A 744 -2.31 6.05 -16.63
N ARG A 745 -1.16 5.52 -16.23
CA ARG A 745 -0.88 4.07 -16.37
C ARG A 745 -1.58 3.20 -15.32
N ARG A 746 -1.95 3.77 -14.16
CA ARG A 746 -2.47 3.05 -13.00
C ARG A 746 -4.00 3.06 -12.95
N ASP A 747 -4.60 4.18 -13.29
CA ASP A 747 -6.03 4.46 -13.18
C ASP A 747 -6.45 5.46 -14.26
N ARG A 748 -6.76 4.94 -15.46
CA ARG A 748 -7.11 5.77 -16.61
C ARG A 748 -8.38 6.60 -16.38
N PRO A 749 -9.44 6.07 -15.74
CA PRO A 749 -10.60 6.89 -15.45
C PRO A 749 -10.29 8.03 -14.46
N LEU A 750 -9.51 7.80 -13.40
CA LEU A 750 -9.13 8.86 -12.46
C LEU A 750 -8.27 9.91 -13.16
N SER A 751 -7.34 9.44 -14.00
CA SER A 751 -6.49 10.30 -14.80
C SER A 751 -7.31 11.24 -15.68
N ARG A 752 -8.30 10.71 -16.40
CA ARG A 752 -9.26 11.50 -17.17
C ARG A 752 -10.01 12.52 -16.31
N HIS A 753 -10.60 12.10 -15.19
CA HIS A 753 -11.29 13.03 -14.29
C HIS A 753 -10.36 14.13 -13.81
N SER A 754 -9.15 13.78 -13.37
CA SER A 754 -8.16 14.76 -12.90
C SER A 754 -7.80 15.77 -14.00
N PHE A 755 -7.64 15.32 -15.26
CA PHE A 755 -7.42 16.24 -16.38
C PHE A 755 -8.58 17.20 -16.61
N MET A 756 -9.82 16.69 -16.60
CA MET A 756 -11.03 17.49 -16.84
C MET A 756 -11.25 18.50 -15.71
N GLU A 757 -11.14 18.08 -14.46
CA GLU A 757 -11.28 18.95 -13.29
C GLU A 757 -10.15 19.98 -13.20
N GLY A 758 -8.92 19.59 -13.54
CA GLY A 758 -7.79 20.51 -13.62
C GLY A 758 -8.01 21.60 -14.66
N ALA A 759 -8.48 21.22 -15.86
CA ALA A 759 -8.82 22.16 -16.91
C ALA A 759 -9.97 23.09 -16.48
N GLY A 760 -11.01 22.52 -15.86
CA GLY A 760 -12.15 23.24 -15.32
C GLY A 760 -11.76 24.30 -14.29
N LYS A 761 -10.84 23.97 -13.38
CA LYS A 761 -10.29 24.94 -12.42
C LYS A 761 -9.65 26.13 -13.13
N PHE A 762 -8.77 25.91 -14.11
CA PHE A 762 -8.16 27.04 -14.84
C PHE A 762 -9.19 27.87 -15.58
N VAL A 763 -10.12 27.22 -16.29
CA VAL A 763 -11.17 27.92 -17.00
C VAL A 763 -12.00 28.78 -16.04
N SER A 764 -12.30 28.29 -14.83
CA SER A 764 -13.03 29.04 -13.80
C SER A 764 -12.30 30.28 -13.28
N LEU A 765 -10.97 30.35 -13.41
CA LEU A 765 -10.17 31.51 -13.00
C LEU A 765 -10.12 32.61 -14.07
N PHE A 766 -10.21 32.24 -15.35
CA PHE A 766 -9.97 33.17 -16.47
C PHE A 766 -11.23 33.55 -17.25
N LEU A 767 -12.30 32.75 -17.19
CA LEU A 767 -13.56 33.09 -17.87
C LEU A 767 -14.56 33.72 -16.89
N PRO A 768 -15.07 34.94 -17.14
CA PRO A 768 -16.22 35.46 -16.41
C PRO A 768 -17.42 34.52 -16.61
N ALA A 769 -18.33 34.45 -15.64
CA ALA A 769 -19.57 33.70 -15.84
C ALA A 769 -20.28 34.30 -17.05
N ARG A 770 -20.59 33.48 -18.07
CA ARG A 770 -21.58 33.89 -19.06
C ARG A 770 -22.89 34.05 -18.28
N GLU A 771 -23.45 35.25 -18.29
CA GLU A 771 -24.82 35.44 -17.84
C GLU A 771 -25.68 34.47 -18.67
N GLU A 772 -26.38 33.55 -17.99
CA GLU A 772 -27.40 32.78 -18.66
C GLU A 772 -28.39 33.78 -19.27
N PRO A 773 -28.75 33.65 -20.56
CA PRO A 773 -29.85 34.44 -21.08
C PRO A 773 -31.06 34.14 -20.19
N ALA A 774 -31.63 35.18 -19.58
CA ALA A 774 -32.84 35.05 -18.79
C ALA A 774 -33.93 34.45 -19.69
N GLU A 775 -34.30 33.19 -19.44
CA GLU A 775 -35.49 32.53 -20.03
C GLU A 775 -36.71 32.73 -19.12
#